data_AF-A0ABD1FI62-F1
#
_entry.id   AF-A0ABD1FI62-F1
#
_cell.length_a   1.000
_cell.length_b   1.000
_cell.length_c   1.000
_cell.angle_alpha   90.00
_cell.angle_beta   90.00
_cell.angle_gamma   90.00
#
_symmetry.space_group_name_H-M   'P 1'
#
loop_
_entity.id
_entity.type
_entity.pdbx_description
1 polymer ?
#
loop_
_entity_poly.entity_id
_entity_poly.type
_entity_poly.pdbx_seq_one_letter_code
_entity_poly.pdbx_strand_id
1 'polypeptide(L)'
;MEVIHIQLNRMYLKGQENRKLCRYCHVYFDNEGEFIAHCRSEEHEVTVMSDMGKKWLYRTPPRGFTDKSYEICENWEFNNSCRYGAHCIKAHGEHELAEWQQRYRYREVKLQGAIKKHLFGKSYTEKLVERWVKSHNPNELMCNKIYGVDATCSKPLSVSVVSKNTFFNWTFTLKTCKRLKAVALLQDTHRMHFRISSFYAKDIKVELQNDQEWIAPELLQASYTVIEYKITVDFKTQIFGTFRQSIVFDFGTEPLLVQHLCVDLINESNRDTLQEIRRELANSIAERWTENNCDIVKFQSALVDTNDHDEWNNELCSLYPYPAAGTFVLSQGTINDIGLTANNYRERMHELLYIEEIDQYNLISNYNLTVKLTLSHSYTLSPDSTAASTTKYSNNGELFACFQLSKELSEDSIEGRLILMHSNSLYFALTNSSFKNSGKRRIYEALIVDKGKDNIYLSLSSETVKQLKLTSNSEPEVQIQFQLNRIPFCEWHYVLDKMLNFQFLFPINIQTQWTNQRGWSEFMDGHLNTRQLQAISMITMPLDQQLPPILVIGPYGTGKTFTLAQAVKNLVTQDSSNRILLCTHSNSAADLYIKDYLDKFVLEGDENVKPLRLYYQKRWVTTVSPVVRKYCLIEERNGSSSFRLPIQEDLEDCNIVVVTLSTSVYLSALELPHDFFTHIFIDEAAQALECETITPLLMANEKTRIVLAGDYMQMTPEVFSPFAKKRNMHVSLLERLYSMYTSSNSSCSILLYENYRAHDKIIQFTSESFYNQENVFTKSKQIPHPKYYPLTFFTTRGEDVQDKNATAFYNISEVYEVVERVAELKENWPAEWGDFNEHSVGVFTPYADQVFRIRSLLRQRYIDNVCVERVNNVQGKQFRVVVLSTVRTRKTCLTSDSKKQMDYGFLSNIKLLNTAITRAQSLVAVVGDPVALCSIGKCSKIWERFIELCDENNSLYGIHKMQLKFQLDSLELRKPYILNPLAPEFIPRSMRAAMQQPVRRSVFPQVAVAASQNCLTGTDIPLETTRAYDGRRLSANIDHSLTIDWSKLTASVAFSARNESRFQFRKNVHFP
;
A
#
# COMPACT_ATOMS: atom_id res chain seq x y z
N MET A 1 -58.70 35.48 49.60
CA MET A 1 -57.35 35.54 49.00
C MET A 1 -56.79 34.16 48.64
N GLU A 2 -57.07 33.08 49.38
CA GLU A 2 -56.61 31.73 48.99
C GLU A 2 -57.21 31.20 47.67
N VAL A 3 -58.45 31.55 47.33
CA VAL A 3 -59.06 31.12 46.05
C VAL A 3 -58.37 31.79 44.85
N ILE A 4 -57.92 33.04 45.00
CA ILE A 4 -57.17 33.77 43.95
C ILE A 4 -55.74 33.21 43.83
N HIS A 5 -55.12 32.80 44.94
CA HIS A 5 -53.79 32.19 44.93
C HIS A 5 -53.79 30.79 44.29
N ILE A 6 -54.88 30.02 44.45
CA ILE A 6 -55.05 28.71 43.80
C ILE A 6 -55.36 28.88 42.30
N GLN A 7 -56.11 29.91 41.90
CA GLN A 7 -56.35 30.19 40.47
C GLN A 7 -55.11 30.74 39.76
N LEU A 8 -54.32 31.62 40.39
CA LEU A 8 -53.06 32.10 39.83
C LEU A 8 -52.00 30.99 39.76
N ASN A 9 -51.90 30.11 40.77
CA ASN A 9 -51.00 28.94 40.68
C ASN A 9 -51.46 27.93 39.63
N ARG A 10 -52.78 27.74 39.42
CA ARG A 10 -53.27 26.91 38.31
C ARG A 10 -53.03 27.55 36.94
N MET A 11 -53.00 28.88 36.82
CA MET A 11 -52.63 29.56 35.56
C MET A 11 -51.11 29.56 35.34
N TYR A 12 -50.29 29.68 36.40
CA TYR A 12 -48.84 29.61 36.30
C TYR A 12 -48.33 28.19 36.01
N LEU A 13 -48.97 27.16 36.58
CA LEU A 13 -48.67 25.75 36.27
C LEU A 13 -49.22 25.30 34.91
N LYS A 14 -50.30 25.90 34.41
CA LYS A 14 -50.77 25.67 33.03
C LYS A 14 -49.88 26.35 31.96
N GLY A 15 -49.01 27.28 32.34
CA GLY A 15 -48.05 27.92 31.44
C GLY A 15 -46.73 27.16 31.25
N GLN A 16 -46.45 26.11 32.05
CA GLN A 16 -45.20 25.33 31.96
C GLN A 16 -45.35 23.95 31.31
N GLU A 17 -46.56 23.53 30.92
CA GLU A 17 -46.77 22.20 30.32
C GLU A 17 -46.34 22.08 28.85
N ASN A 18 -45.92 23.16 28.18
CA ASN A 18 -45.51 23.12 26.77
C ASN A 18 -44.03 23.36 26.48
N ARG A 19 -43.16 23.48 27.50
CA ARG A 19 -41.71 23.60 27.27
C ARG A 19 -41.05 22.23 27.09
N LYS A 20 -40.53 21.94 25.89
CA LYS A 20 -39.82 20.69 25.60
C LYS A 20 -38.34 20.84 25.97
N LEU A 21 -37.85 19.97 26.87
CA LEU A 21 -36.44 19.91 27.26
C LEU A 21 -35.67 18.91 26.40
N CYS A 22 -34.59 19.37 25.79
CA CYS A 22 -33.59 18.47 25.23
C CYS A 22 -32.70 17.91 26.34
N ARG A 23 -32.84 16.62 26.68
CA ARG A 23 -32.05 15.97 27.76
C ARG A 23 -30.56 15.79 27.45
N TYR A 24 -30.15 15.92 26.18
CA TYR A 24 -28.76 15.76 25.77
C TYR A 24 -28.00 17.09 25.73
N CYS A 25 -28.67 18.20 25.38
CA CYS A 25 -28.08 19.54 25.30
C CYS A 25 -28.50 20.48 26.45
N HIS A 26 -29.43 20.05 27.31
CA HIS A 26 -29.96 20.80 28.45
C HIS A 26 -30.58 22.18 28.11
N VAL A 27 -31.21 22.31 26.93
CA VAL A 27 -31.89 23.54 26.47
C VAL A 27 -33.41 23.34 26.43
N TYR A 28 -34.17 24.38 26.81
CA TYR A 28 -35.64 24.40 26.82
C TYR A 28 -36.19 25.13 25.59
N PHE A 29 -37.23 24.57 24.97
CA PHE A 29 -37.89 25.14 23.79
C PHE A 29 -39.38 25.35 24.06
N ASP A 30 -39.89 26.51 23.63
CA ASP A 30 -41.29 26.92 23.86
C ASP A 30 -42.26 26.33 22.84
N ASN A 31 -41.77 25.91 21.67
CA ASN A 31 -42.60 25.39 20.57
C ASN A 31 -42.03 24.09 19.96
N GLU A 32 -42.89 23.19 19.48
CA GLU A 32 -42.50 21.87 18.96
C GLU A 32 -41.68 21.98 17.66
N GLY A 33 -41.92 23.02 16.86
CA GLY A 33 -41.12 23.33 15.68
C GLY A 33 -39.67 23.71 16.01
N GLU A 34 -39.44 24.48 17.08
CA GLU A 34 -38.10 24.88 17.53
C GLU A 34 -37.34 23.71 18.17
N PHE A 35 -38.05 22.86 18.92
CA PHE A 35 -37.49 21.62 19.46
C PHE A 35 -37.08 20.64 18.34
N ILE A 36 -37.89 20.50 17.29
CA ILE A 36 -37.57 19.67 16.12
C ILE A 36 -36.42 20.28 15.30
N ALA A 37 -36.37 21.62 15.16
CA ALA A 37 -35.25 22.30 14.51
C ALA A 37 -33.94 22.15 15.29
N HIS A 38 -33.96 22.27 16.62
CA HIS A 38 -32.83 21.98 17.51
C HIS A 38 -32.42 20.49 17.43
N CYS A 39 -33.37 19.56 17.45
CA CYS A 39 -33.08 18.13 17.28
C CYS A 39 -32.54 17.77 15.89
N ARG A 40 -32.59 18.70 14.93
CA ARG A 40 -32.00 18.60 13.58
C ARG A 40 -30.77 19.52 13.38
N SER A 41 -30.34 20.23 14.42
CA SER A 41 -29.17 21.12 14.39
C SER A 41 -27.87 20.33 14.56
N GLU A 42 -26.80 20.77 13.89
CA GLU A 42 -25.48 20.12 13.94
C GLU A 42 -24.94 20.06 15.39
N GLU A 43 -25.18 21.09 16.21
CA GLU A 43 -24.75 21.14 17.61
C GLU A 43 -25.41 20.06 18.50
N HIS A 44 -26.69 19.75 18.24
CA HIS A 44 -27.40 18.68 18.94
C HIS A 44 -26.92 17.29 18.51
N GLU A 45 -26.70 17.10 17.21
CA GLU A 45 -26.23 15.83 16.64
C GLU A 45 -24.81 15.49 17.13
N VAL A 46 -23.90 16.47 17.19
CA VAL A 46 -22.54 16.31 17.76
C VAL A 46 -22.58 15.95 19.25
N THR A 47 -23.50 16.54 20.02
CA THR A 47 -23.63 16.26 21.46
C THR A 47 -24.14 14.83 21.72
N VAL A 48 -25.09 14.36 20.89
CA VAL A 48 -25.66 13.01 20.97
C VAL A 48 -24.67 11.93 20.49
N MET A 49 -23.82 12.23 19.50
CA MET A 49 -22.83 11.28 18.96
C MET A 49 -21.51 11.23 19.75
N SER A 50 -21.24 12.20 20.63
CA SER A 50 -20.04 12.22 21.46
C SER A 50 -20.06 11.21 22.63
N ASP A 51 -18.86 10.74 23.01
CA ASP A 51 -18.61 9.96 24.23
C ASP A 51 -18.48 10.82 25.50
N MET A 52 -18.73 12.13 25.38
CA MET A 52 -18.79 13.06 26.52
C MET A 52 -20.00 12.73 27.40
N GLY A 53 -19.72 12.48 28.68
CA GLY A 53 -20.72 12.09 29.70
C GLY A 53 -20.22 11.09 30.75
N LYS A 54 -19.08 10.41 30.51
CA LYS A 54 -18.43 9.52 31.48
C LYS A 54 -16.91 9.70 31.43
N LYS A 55 -16.22 9.65 32.59
CA LYS A 55 -14.75 9.65 32.64
C LYS A 55 -14.24 8.25 32.27
N TRP A 56 -13.33 8.18 31.31
CA TRP A 56 -12.71 6.94 30.84
C TRP A 56 -11.24 6.88 31.27
N LEU A 57 -10.71 5.68 31.50
CA LEU A 57 -9.39 5.49 32.12
C LEU A 57 -8.28 5.26 31.08
N TYR A 58 -8.61 4.66 29.94
CA TYR A 58 -7.64 4.34 28.89
C TYR A 58 -7.69 5.32 27.71
N ARG A 59 -6.81 5.14 26.73
CA ARG A 59 -6.75 5.99 25.53
C ARG A 59 -7.94 5.74 24.59
N THR A 60 -8.20 6.66 23.68
CA THR A 60 -9.31 6.56 22.72
C THR A 60 -9.06 5.47 21.66
N PRO A 61 -10.09 4.67 21.31
CA PRO A 61 -10.00 3.72 20.21
C PRO A 61 -9.82 4.46 18.86
N PRO A 62 -9.14 3.84 17.87
CA PRO A 62 -9.10 4.39 16.51
C PRO A 62 -10.51 4.52 15.90
N ARG A 63 -10.76 5.60 15.17
CA ARG A 63 -12.02 5.84 14.45
C ARG A 63 -12.15 4.95 13.21
N GLY A 64 -13.38 4.57 12.85
CA GLY A 64 -13.68 3.75 11.67
C GLY A 64 -13.62 2.22 11.87
N PHE A 65 -13.44 1.74 13.10
CA PHE A 65 -13.41 0.31 13.46
C PHE A 65 -14.73 -0.13 14.15
N THR A 66 -15.19 -1.36 13.86
CA THR A 66 -16.36 -2.00 14.48
C THR A 66 -15.98 -2.84 15.72
N ASP A 67 -16.93 -3.19 16.61
CA ASP A 67 -16.69 -3.96 17.86
C ASP A 67 -15.84 -5.24 17.66
N LYS A 68 -15.91 -5.84 16.46
CA LYS A 68 -15.19 -7.07 16.08
C LYS A 68 -13.79 -6.86 15.49
N SER A 69 -13.37 -5.62 15.27
CA SER A 69 -12.12 -5.29 14.56
C SER A 69 -11.02 -4.68 15.43
N TYR A 70 -11.28 -4.52 16.74
CA TYR A 70 -10.25 -4.15 17.70
C TYR A 70 -9.40 -5.37 18.06
N GLU A 71 -8.08 -5.23 17.93
CA GLU A 71 -7.10 -6.29 18.22
C GLU A 71 -6.11 -5.83 19.32
N ILE A 72 -5.48 -6.80 19.99
CA ILE A 72 -4.40 -6.57 20.96
C ILE A 72 -3.07 -6.35 20.21
N CYS A 73 -2.24 -5.46 20.73
CA CYS A 73 -0.90 -5.21 20.20
C CYS A 73 0.04 -6.38 20.56
N GLU A 74 0.37 -7.22 19.58
CA GLU A 74 1.28 -8.36 19.74
C GLU A 74 2.64 -7.94 20.37
N ASN A 75 3.22 -6.82 19.93
CA ASN A 75 4.48 -6.33 20.50
C ASN A 75 4.37 -5.96 22.00
N TRP A 76 3.20 -5.48 22.44
CA TRP A 76 2.95 -5.18 23.85
C TRP A 76 2.77 -6.46 24.66
N GLU A 77 2.09 -7.45 24.12
CA GLU A 77 1.87 -8.75 24.78
C GLU A 77 3.19 -9.49 25.05
N PHE A 78 4.13 -9.46 24.10
CA PHE A 78 5.42 -10.13 24.26
C PHE A 78 6.44 -9.34 25.07
N ASN A 79 6.50 -8.00 24.92
CA ASN A 79 7.60 -7.19 25.46
C ASN A 79 7.17 -6.13 26.48
N ASN A 80 5.89 -6.08 26.89
CA ASN A 80 5.28 -5.02 27.71
C ASN A 80 5.61 -3.59 27.22
N SER A 81 5.93 -3.44 25.93
CA SER A 81 6.35 -2.19 25.32
C SER A 81 5.90 -2.14 23.86
N CYS A 82 5.32 -1.01 23.45
CA CYS A 82 4.86 -0.81 22.08
C CYS A 82 5.59 0.37 21.45
N ARG A 83 6.14 0.13 20.27
CA ARG A 83 6.89 1.11 19.47
C ARG A 83 6.09 2.34 19.06
N TYR A 84 4.77 2.19 18.94
CA TYR A 84 3.87 3.26 18.50
C TYR A 84 3.19 3.99 19.68
N GLY A 85 3.45 3.57 20.92
CA GLY A 85 2.93 4.22 22.13
C GLY A 85 1.45 4.63 22.04
N ALA A 86 1.17 5.91 22.29
CA ALA A 86 -0.18 6.48 22.23
C ALA A 86 -0.82 6.44 20.82
N HIS A 87 -0.03 6.33 19.76
CA HIS A 87 -0.49 6.30 18.36
C HIS A 87 -0.76 4.89 17.83
N CYS A 88 -0.54 3.84 18.64
CA CYS A 88 -0.85 2.47 18.23
C CYS A 88 -2.35 2.29 17.91
N ILE A 89 -2.69 1.57 16.84
CA ILE A 89 -4.10 1.28 16.50
C ILE A 89 -4.64 0.03 17.22
N LYS A 90 -3.77 -0.75 17.87
CA LYS A 90 -4.14 -1.96 18.63
C LYS A 90 -4.12 -1.69 20.15
N ALA A 91 -4.96 -2.36 20.93
CA ALA A 91 -5.05 -2.16 22.38
C ALA A 91 -3.80 -2.72 23.12
N HIS A 92 -3.31 -2.02 24.14
CA HIS A 92 -2.18 -2.43 24.99
C HIS A 92 -2.69 -3.19 26.23
N GLY A 93 -3.32 -4.33 25.98
CA GLY A 93 -3.83 -5.24 27.02
C GLY A 93 -5.35 -5.43 26.97
N GLU A 94 -5.82 -6.46 27.68
CA GLU A 94 -7.23 -6.89 27.64
C GLU A 94 -8.18 -5.86 28.27
N HIS A 95 -7.74 -5.15 29.31
CA HIS A 95 -8.55 -4.13 29.98
C HIS A 95 -8.80 -2.91 29.09
N GLU A 96 -7.82 -2.51 28.28
CA GLU A 96 -7.97 -1.42 27.32
C GLU A 96 -8.91 -1.83 26.17
N LEU A 97 -8.76 -3.06 25.65
CA LEU A 97 -9.64 -3.61 24.63
C LEU A 97 -11.10 -3.65 25.10
N ALA A 98 -11.33 -4.08 26.34
CA ALA A 98 -12.65 -4.11 26.94
C ALA A 98 -13.25 -2.70 27.10
N GLU A 99 -12.44 -1.69 27.48
CA GLU A 99 -12.92 -0.30 27.56
C GLU A 99 -13.26 0.25 26.17
N TRP A 100 -12.47 -0.07 25.13
CA TRP A 100 -12.75 0.33 23.76
C TRP A 100 -14.09 -0.24 23.25
N GLN A 101 -14.33 -1.54 23.48
CA GLN A 101 -15.61 -2.20 23.19
C GLN A 101 -16.77 -1.57 23.98
N GLN A 102 -16.53 -1.21 25.25
CA GLN A 102 -17.52 -0.53 26.09
C GLN A 102 -17.87 0.88 25.59
N ARG A 103 -16.88 1.65 25.11
CA ARG A 103 -17.10 2.96 24.48
C ARG A 103 -17.89 2.85 23.18
N TYR A 104 -17.66 1.80 22.39
CA TYR A 104 -18.45 1.52 21.18
C TYR A 104 -19.91 1.22 21.55
N ARG A 105 -20.15 0.32 22.51
CA ARG A 105 -21.50 -0.02 22.99
C ARG A 105 -22.22 1.17 23.64
N TYR A 106 -21.50 2.04 24.37
CA TYR A 106 -22.08 3.27 24.95
C TYR A 106 -22.60 4.23 23.86
N ARG A 107 -21.83 4.41 22.79
CA ARG A 107 -22.23 5.19 21.61
C ARG A 107 -23.40 4.53 20.86
N GLU A 108 -23.39 3.21 20.72
CA GLU A 108 -24.48 2.42 20.12
C GLU A 108 -25.79 2.57 20.92
N VAL A 109 -25.73 2.57 22.25
CA VAL A 109 -26.89 2.76 23.13
C VAL A 109 -27.43 4.20 23.08
N LYS A 110 -26.56 5.23 23.01
CA LYS A 110 -26.99 6.62 22.77
C LYS A 110 -27.69 6.77 21.41
N LEU A 111 -27.15 6.15 20.36
CA LEU A 111 -27.73 6.14 19.01
C LEU A 111 -29.08 5.41 18.97
N GLN A 112 -29.17 4.23 19.60
CA GLN A 112 -30.43 3.47 19.71
C GLN A 112 -31.49 4.20 20.56
N GLY A 113 -31.08 5.04 21.50
CA GLY A 113 -31.97 5.94 22.24
C GLY A 113 -32.65 6.98 21.34
N ALA A 114 -31.98 7.45 20.28
CA ALA A 114 -32.56 8.36 19.29
C ALA A 114 -33.46 7.62 18.28
N ILE A 115 -33.12 6.37 17.92
CA ILE A 115 -33.89 5.51 17.00
C ILE A 115 -35.23 5.06 17.63
N LYS A 116 -35.30 4.96 18.97
CA LYS A 116 -36.52 4.62 19.74
C LYS A 116 -37.65 5.67 19.71
N LYS A 117 -37.58 6.69 18.84
CA LYS A 117 -38.70 7.60 18.54
C LYS A 117 -39.59 7.16 17.36
N HIS A 118 -39.44 5.91 16.90
CA HIS A 118 -40.45 5.06 16.24
C HIS A 118 -41.10 5.50 14.91
N LEU A 119 -40.58 5.04 13.74
CA LEU A 119 -41.41 4.77 12.55
C LEU A 119 -40.86 3.59 11.68
N PHE A 120 -41.52 2.43 11.80
CA PHE A 120 -41.70 1.28 10.87
C PHE A 120 -40.61 0.21 10.57
N GLY A 121 -41.08 -1.05 10.42
CA GLY A 121 -40.30 -2.30 10.25
C GLY A 121 -40.83 -3.30 9.20
N LYS A 122 -40.31 -4.55 9.19
CA LYS A 122 -40.71 -5.69 8.30
C LYS A 122 -40.56 -7.11 8.94
N SER A 123 -41.45 -8.02 8.51
CA SER A 123 -41.44 -9.52 8.36
C SER A 123 -41.39 -10.54 9.55
N TYR A 124 -41.83 -11.79 9.27
CA TYR A 124 -42.54 -12.76 10.15
C TYR A 124 -41.67 -13.71 10.99
N THR A 125 -40.50 -14.15 10.51
CA THR A 125 -39.54 -14.92 11.33
C THR A 125 -39.04 -14.07 12.51
N GLU A 126 -38.85 -12.76 12.29
CA GLU A 126 -38.55 -11.80 13.37
C GLU A 126 -39.71 -11.71 14.38
N LYS A 127 -40.97 -11.80 13.94
CA LYS A 127 -42.14 -11.81 14.85
C LYS A 127 -42.25 -13.09 15.69
N LEU A 128 -41.80 -14.24 15.19
CA LEU A 128 -41.84 -15.50 15.92
C LEU A 128 -40.70 -15.57 16.95
N VAL A 129 -39.51 -15.13 16.57
CA VAL A 129 -38.34 -14.98 17.46
C VAL A 129 -38.62 -13.93 18.54
N GLU A 130 -39.24 -12.80 18.19
CA GLU A 130 -39.59 -11.74 19.13
C GLU A 130 -40.71 -12.17 20.11
N ARG A 131 -41.63 -13.06 19.70
CA ARG A 131 -42.63 -13.68 20.61
C ARG A 131 -42.02 -14.72 21.54
N TRP A 132 -41.04 -15.51 21.08
CA TRP A 132 -40.30 -16.45 21.92
C TRP A 132 -39.44 -15.72 22.97
N VAL A 133 -38.75 -14.65 22.57
CA VAL A 133 -37.90 -13.84 23.46
C VAL A 133 -38.71 -13.03 24.49
N LYS A 134 -39.96 -12.67 24.20
CA LYS A 134 -40.83 -11.88 25.09
C LYS A 134 -41.77 -12.70 25.98
N SER A 135 -41.92 -14.01 25.78
CA SER A 135 -42.84 -14.82 26.59
C SER A 135 -42.26 -15.10 27.99
N HIS A 136 -43.12 -15.12 29.02
CA HIS A 136 -42.69 -15.34 30.41
C HIS A 136 -42.44 -16.83 30.75
N ASN A 137 -42.65 -17.77 29.82
CA ASN A 137 -42.30 -19.20 29.99
C ASN A 137 -42.03 -19.88 28.62
N PRO A 138 -40.76 -20.04 28.20
CA PRO A 138 -40.39 -20.55 26.86
C PRO A 138 -40.85 -21.98 26.57
N ASN A 139 -41.02 -22.81 27.60
CA ASN A 139 -41.34 -24.25 27.49
C ASN A 139 -42.84 -24.54 27.22
N GLU A 140 -43.73 -23.56 27.37
CA GLU A 140 -45.15 -23.66 26.97
C GLU A 140 -45.37 -23.34 25.48
N LEU A 141 -44.38 -22.74 24.81
CA LEU A 141 -44.43 -22.38 23.39
C LEU A 141 -43.58 -23.30 22.50
N MET A 142 -42.45 -23.81 23.01
CA MET A 142 -41.56 -24.74 22.30
C MET A 142 -41.05 -25.82 23.27
N CYS A 143 -41.30 -27.10 23.00
CA CYS A 143 -40.92 -28.21 23.88
C CYS A 143 -40.36 -29.42 23.11
N ASN A 144 -39.55 -30.26 23.77
CA ASN A 144 -38.85 -31.37 23.11
C ASN A 144 -39.71 -32.65 22.94
N LYS A 145 -40.91 -32.70 23.54
CA LYS A 145 -41.89 -33.80 23.44
C LYS A 145 -43.32 -33.27 23.57
N ILE A 146 -44.23 -33.70 22.70
CA ILE A 146 -45.66 -33.34 22.73
C ILE A 146 -46.50 -34.62 22.92
N TYR A 147 -47.57 -34.54 23.71
CA TYR A 147 -48.50 -35.65 23.93
C TYR A 147 -49.21 -36.08 22.63
N GLY A 148 -49.10 -37.38 22.28
CA GLY A 148 -49.68 -37.98 21.08
C GLY A 148 -48.80 -37.94 19.81
N VAL A 149 -47.52 -37.59 19.94
CA VAL A 149 -46.51 -37.63 18.85
C VAL A 149 -45.27 -38.38 19.34
N ASP A 150 -45.04 -39.58 18.81
CA ASP A 150 -43.78 -40.32 19.05
C ASP A 150 -42.77 -39.94 17.97
N ALA A 151 -41.71 -39.23 18.39
CA ALA A 151 -40.65 -38.75 17.53
C ALA A 151 -39.35 -39.53 17.77
N THR A 152 -38.85 -40.20 16.74
CA THR A 152 -37.55 -40.88 16.77
C THR A 152 -36.62 -40.35 15.69
N CYS A 153 -35.33 -40.23 16.01
CA CYS A 153 -34.30 -39.75 15.08
C CYS A 153 -33.33 -40.89 14.76
N SER A 154 -32.96 -41.02 13.48
CA SER A 154 -32.06 -42.07 13.00
C SER A 154 -30.62 -42.00 13.53
N LYS A 155 -30.16 -40.83 14.00
CA LYS A 155 -28.77 -40.55 14.40
C LYS A 155 -28.71 -39.58 15.61
N PRO A 156 -27.61 -39.57 16.39
CA PRO A 156 -27.46 -38.62 17.51
C PRO A 156 -27.48 -37.16 17.03
N LEU A 157 -28.03 -36.27 17.85
CA LEU A 157 -28.32 -34.86 17.50
C LEU A 157 -27.09 -33.93 17.55
N SER A 158 -26.01 -34.33 18.23
CA SER A 158 -24.73 -33.61 18.30
C SER A 158 -23.58 -34.52 17.89
N VAL A 159 -22.71 -34.05 16.97
CA VAL A 159 -21.64 -34.88 16.37
C VAL A 159 -20.36 -34.05 16.14
N SER A 160 -19.19 -34.63 16.44
CA SER A 160 -17.87 -34.04 16.14
C SER A 160 -17.18 -34.81 15.02
N VAL A 161 -16.68 -34.12 13.98
CA VAL A 161 -16.07 -34.77 12.80
C VAL A 161 -14.80 -34.06 12.34
N VAL A 162 -13.81 -34.84 11.88
CA VAL A 162 -12.43 -34.38 11.55
C VAL A 162 -12.27 -33.98 10.06
N SER A 163 -13.30 -34.13 9.23
CA SER A 163 -13.24 -33.93 7.77
C SER A 163 -14.17 -32.82 7.27
N LYS A 164 -13.64 -31.91 6.45
CA LYS A 164 -14.33 -30.74 5.87
C LYS A 164 -15.56 -31.10 5.04
N ASN A 165 -15.57 -32.26 4.36
CA ASN A 165 -16.64 -32.66 3.45
C ASN A 165 -17.54 -33.69 4.14
N THR A 166 -18.32 -33.20 5.08
CA THR A 166 -19.25 -34.02 5.85
C THR A 166 -20.66 -33.81 5.32
N PHE A 167 -21.23 -34.88 4.76
CA PHE A 167 -22.67 -34.96 4.51
C PHE A 167 -23.28 -35.78 5.62
N PHE A 168 -24.17 -35.14 6.39
CA PHE A 168 -24.84 -35.79 7.49
C PHE A 168 -26.33 -35.57 7.34
N ASN A 169 -27.11 -36.64 7.39
CA ASN A 169 -28.56 -36.56 7.32
C ASN A 169 -29.20 -37.15 8.58
N TRP A 170 -30.19 -36.44 9.09
CA TRP A 170 -31.06 -36.92 10.17
C TRP A 170 -32.44 -37.16 9.58
N THR A 171 -32.95 -38.38 9.76
CA THR A 171 -34.33 -38.71 9.40
C THR A 171 -35.14 -38.79 10.69
N PHE A 172 -36.08 -37.85 10.82
CA PHE A 172 -37.04 -37.79 11.91
C PHE A 172 -38.31 -38.53 11.49
N THR A 173 -38.66 -39.58 12.22
CA THR A 173 -39.90 -40.35 12.03
C THR A 173 -40.88 -39.95 13.12
N LEU A 174 -41.99 -39.31 12.72
CA LEU A 174 -43.05 -38.84 13.63
C LEU A 174 -44.29 -39.72 13.42
N LYS A 175 -44.68 -40.48 14.43
CA LYS A 175 -45.95 -41.23 14.44
C LYS A 175 -46.97 -40.47 15.27
N THR A 176 -48.06 -40.03 14.63
CA THR A 176 -49.09 -39.26 15.33
C THR A 176 -50.47 -39.38 14.67
N CYS A 177 -51.52 -39.10 15.44
CA CYS A 177 -52.88 -38.89 14.97
C CYS A 177 -53.18 -37.41 14.64
N LYS A 178 -52.24 -36.48 14.87
CA LYS A 178 -52.36 -35.04 14.58
C LYS A 178 -51.75 -34.68 13.21
N ARG A 179 -52.35 -33.74 12.47
CA ARG A 179 -51.83 -33.27 11.16
C ARG A 179 -50.78 -32.18 11.35
N LEU A 180 -49.64 -32.33 10.67
CA LEU A 180 -48.54 -31.37 10.68
C LEU A 180 -48.87 -30.20 9.72
N LYS A 181 -48.83 -28.96 10.20
CA LYS A 181 -49.18 -27.75 9.44
C LYS A 181 -47.97 -27.05 8.85
N ALA A 182 -46.87 -26.97 9.59
CA ALA A 182 -45.63 -26.38 9.11
C ALA A 182 -44.37 -27.02 9.72
N VAL A 183 -43.28 -27.00 8.97
CA VAL A 183 -41.94 -27.38 9.43
C VAL A 183 -40.96 -26.31 9.00
N ALA A 184 -40.14 -25.79 9.91
CA ALA A 184 -39.19 -24.72 9.61
C ALA A 184 -37.88 -24.84 10.42
N LEU A 185 -36.79 -24.33 9.86
CA LEU A 185 -35.50 -24.15 10.54
C LEU A 185 -35.43 -22.73 11.14
N LEU A 186 -35.01 -22.60 12.41
CA LEU A 186 -35.12 -21.33 13.17
C LEU A 186 -33.89 -20.41 13.10
N GLN A 187 -32.68 -20.92 12.88
CA GLN A 187 -31.45 -20.13 12.95
C GLN A 187 -30.90 -19.79 11.56
N ASP A 188 -30.69 -18.50 11.28
CA ASP A 188 -30.31 -18.00 9.96
C ASP A 188 -28.79 -17.83 9.75
N THR A 189 -27.99 -17.98 10.82
CA THR A 189 -26.53 -17.76 10.79
C THR A 189 -25.75 -18.82 10.01
N HIS A 190 -26.36 -19.99 9.72
CA HIS A 190 -25.74 -21.11 9.00
C HIS A 190 -26.64 -21.67 7.87
N ARG A 191 -27.54 -20.83 7.32
CA ARG A 191 -28.63 -21.19 6.39
C ARG A 191 -28.20 -22.00 5.14
N MET A 192 -26.96 -21.85 4.68
CA MET A 192 -26.44 -22.58 3.51
C MET A 192 -26.02 -24.03 3.80
N HIS A 193 -25.95 -24.43 5.07
CA HIS A 193 -25.41 -25.72 5.47
C HIS A 193 -26.46 -26.73 5.90
N PHE A 194 -27.68 -26.30 6.22
CA PHE A 194 -28.77 -27.18 6.63
C PHE A 194 -29.94 -27.00 5.66
N ARG A 195 -30.55 -28.07 5.17
CA ARG A 195 -31.75 -28.03 4.32
C ARG A 195 -32.68 -29.20 4.63
N ILE A 196 -33.98 -29.03 4.39
CA ILE A 196 -34.94 -30.13 4.46
C ILE A 196 -34.97 -30.78 3.07
N SER A 197 -34.48 -32.02 2.98
CA SER A 197 -34.19 -32.66 1.68
C SER A 197 -35.33 -33.51 1.15
N SER A 198 -36.13 -34.09 2.05
CA SER A 198 -37.33 -34.83 1.64
C SER A 198 -38.37 -34.89 2.76
N PHE A 199 -39.63 -34.95 2.34
CA PHE A 199 -40.79 -35.08 3.21
C PHE A 199 -41.72 -36.17 2.66
N TYR A 200 -41.99 -37.18 3.46
CA TYR A 200 -42.93 -38.27 3.13
C TYR A 200 -44.05 -38.32 4.15
N ALA A 201 -45.29 -38.44 3.66
CA ALA A 201 -46.46 -38.71 4.48
C ALA A 201 -47.10 -40.01 3.97
N LYS A 202 -47.14 -41.06 4.81
CA LYS A 202 -47.61 -42.41 4.42
C LYS A 202 -47.00 -42.93 3.10
N ASP A 203 -45.68 -42.84 3.01
CA ASP A 203 -44.85 -43.29 1.88
C ASP A 203 -45.11 -42.61 0.52
N ILE A 204 -45.91 -41.54 0.48
CA ILE A 204 -46.06 -40.65 -0.69
C ILE A 204 -45.12 -39.45 -0.53
N LYS A 205 -44.30 -39.18 -1.55
CA LYS A 205 -43.35 -38.05 -1.59
C LYS A 205 -44.10 -36.75 -1.88
N VAL A 206 -43.91 -35.73 -1.04
CA VAL A 206 -44.51 -34.40 -1.24
C VAL A 206 -43.48 -33.45 -1.84
N GLU A 207 -43.87 -32.65 -2.83
CA GLU A 207 -42.99 -31.64 -3.43
C GLU A 207 -42.85 -30.42 -2.49
N LEU A 208 -41.59 -30.01 -2.24
CA LEU A 208 -41.24 -28.87 -1.40
C LEU A 208 -41.14 -27.61 -2.28
N GLN A 209 -41.78 -26.51 -1.88
CA GLN A 209 -41.70 -25.23 -2.63
C GLN A 209 -40.41 -24.44 -2.34
N ASN A 210 -39.76 -24.70 -1.19
CA ASN A 210 -38.48 -24.09 -0.83
C ASN A 210 -37.71 -25.00 0.17
N ASP A 211 -36.37 -24.93 0.18
CA ASP A 211 -35.49 -25.88 0.90
C ASP A 211 -35.41 -25.67 2.43
N GLN A 212 -36.18 -24.74 2.99
CA GLN A 212 -36.05 -24.26 4.39
C GLN A 212 -37.34 -24.27 5.21
N GLU A 213 -38.51 -24.33 4.55
CA GLU A 213 -39.79 -24.41 5.23
C GLU A 213 -40.84 -25.11 4.35
N TRP A 214 -41.72 -25.88 4.98
CA TRP A 214 -42.88 -26.47 4.34
C TRP A 214 -44.14 -26.02 5.05
N ILE A 215 -45.12 -25.53 4.27
CA ILE A 215 -46.45 -25.14 4.74
C ILE A 215 -47.46 -25.88 3.87
N ALA A 216 -48.43 -26.56 4.49
CA ALA A 216 -49.45 -27.30 3.74
C ALA A 216 -50.34 -26.34 2.92
N PRO A 217 -50.55 -26.55 1.60
CA PRO A 217 -51.50 -25.76 0.82
C PRO A 217 -52.93 -25.97 1.34
N GLU A 218 -53.70 -24.90 1.49
CA GLU A 218 -55.13 -24.99 1.79
C GLU A 218 -55.88 -25.52 0.57
N LEU A 219 -56.14 -26.83 0.53
CA LEU A 219 -57.37 -27.43 -0.01
C LEU A 219 -57.46 -28.93 0.28
N LEU A 220 -58.67 -29.31 0.71
CA LEU A 220 -59.29 -30.64 0.90
C LEU A 220 -59.26 -31.27 2.32
N GLN A 221 -60.47 -31.71 2.71
CA GLN A 221 -60.94 -32.07 4.05
C GLN A 221 -60.42 -33.42 4.62
N ALA A 222 -60.86 -33.70 5.85
CA ALA A 222 -60.30 -34.61 6.86
C ALA A 222 -60.21 -36.12 6.53
N SER A 223 -59.33 -36.81 7.26
CA SER A 223 -59.39 -38.28 7.44
C SER A 223 -58.78 -38.71 8.79
N TYR A 224 -59.52 -39.54 9.52
CA TYR A 224 -59.23 -40.03 10.88
C TYR A 224 -58.36 -41.30 10.87
N THR A 225 -57.12 -41.21 10.42
CA THR A 225 -56.18 -42.35 10.42
C THR A 225 -54.82 -41.91 10.90
N VAL A 226 -54.13 -42.76 11.68
CA VAL A 226 -52.76 -42.49 12.16
C VAL A 226 -51.84 -42.26 10.97
N ILE A 227 -51.05 -41.19 11.01
CA ILE A 227 -50.20 -40.74 9.91
C ILE A 227 -48.74 -40.82 10.37
N GLU A 228 -47.93 -41.52 9.59
CA GLU A 228 -46.48 -41.53 9.77
C GLU A 228 -45.86 -40.49 8.83
N TYR A 229 -45.11 -39.55 9.41
CA TYR A 229 -44.33 -38.56 8.68
C TYR A 229 -42.85 -38.87 8.81
N LYS A 230 -42.13 -38.89 7.68
CA LYS A 230 -40.66 -39.01 7.65
C LYS A 230 -40.08 -37.73 7.05
N ILE A 231 -39.34 -36.99 7.86
CA ILE A 231 -38.69 -35.73 7.46
C ILE A 231 -37.17 -35.94 7.52
N THR A 232 -36.49 -35.68 6.40
CA THR A 232 -35.03 -35.75 6.35
C THR A 232 -34.43 -34.34 6.29
N VAL A 233 -33.53 -34.06 7.23
CA VAL A 233 -32.72 -32.83 7.27
C VAL A 233 -31.30 -33.19 6.90
N ASP A 234 -30.80 -32.56 5.84
CA ASP A 234 -29.44 -32.69 5.38
C ASP A 234 -28.59 -31.55 5.95
N PHE A 235 -27.45 -31.88 6.52
CA PHE A 235 -26.35 -30.98 6.77
C PHE A 235 -25.20 -31.27 5.81
N LYS A 236 -24.73 -30.20 5.18
CA LYS A 236 -23.57 -30.20 4.31
C LYS A 236 -22.77 -28.94 4.58
N THR A 237 -21.60 -29.12 5.18
CA THR A 237 -20.60 -28.06 5.25
C THR A 237 -19.35 -28.47 4.51
N GLN A 238 -18.59 -27.46 4.14
CA GLN A 238 -17.29 -27.59 3.47
C GLN A 238 -16.20 -26.81 4.23
N ILE A 239 -16.51 -26.28 5.41
CA ILE A 239 -15.66 -25.38 6.20
C ILE A 239 -15.54 -25.87 7.66
N PHE A 240 -14.38 -25.62 8.29
CA PHE A 240 -14.15 -25.92 9.72
C PHE A 240 -14.87 -24.91 10.62
N GLY A 241 -15.29 -25.34 11.80
CA GLY A 241 -16.04 -24.53 12.76
C GLY A 241 -17.16 -25.31 13.45
N THR A 242 -17.89 -24.62 14.32
CA THR A 242 -19.05 -25.15 15.05
C THR A 242 -20.34 -24.66 14.40
N PHE A 243 -21.19 -25.59 13.96
CA PHE A 243 -22.46 -25.29 13.28
C PHE A 243 -23.63 -25.76 14.13
N ARG A 244 -24.59 -24.86 14.42
CA ARG A 244 -25.79 -25.14 15.22
C ARG A 244 -27.04 -24.80 14.42
N GLN A 245 -28.09 -25.62 14.54
CA GLN A 245 -29.38 -25.38 13.89
C GLN A 245 -30.53 -25.96 14.73
N SER A 246 -31.74 -25.42 14.62
CA SER A 246 -32.92 -25.92 15.34
C SER A 246 -34.09 -26.11 14.37
N ILE A 247 -34.72 -27.28 14.39
CA ILE A 247 -35.91 -27.59 13.59
C ILE A 247 -37.17 -27.56 14.46
N VAL A 248 -38.23 -26.97 13.93
CA VAL A 248 -39.54 -26.83 14.59
C VAL A 248 -40.61 -27.53 13.77
N PHE A 249 -41.46 -28.29 14.45
CA PHE A 249 -42.63 -28.95 13.88
C PHE A 249 -43.90 -28.35 14.50
N ASP A 250 -44.73 -27.75 13.66
CA ASP A 250 -46.00 -27.12 14.04
C ASP A 250 -47.18 -28.02 13.65
N PHE A 251 -47.94 -28.50 14.64
CA PHE A 251 -49.16 -29.29 14.45
C PHE A 251 -50.45 -28.44 14.54
N GLY A 252 -50.32 -27.11 14.60
CA GLY A 252 -51.41 -26.16 14.71
C GLY A 252 -51.96 -25.95 16.12
N THR A 253 -51.25 -26.43 17.15
CA THR A 253 -51.55 -26.26 18.58
C THR A 253 -50.25 -25.97 19.31
N GLU A 254 -50.22 -24.95 20.16
CA GLU A 254 -49.10 -24.73 21.08
C GLU A 254 -49.14 -25.79 22.20
N PRO A 255 -47.99 -26.32 22.66
CA PRO A 255 -46.61 -25.99 22.30
C PRO A 255 -46.13 -26.60 20.96
N LEU A 256 -45.15 -25.96 20.31
CA LEU A 256 -44.47 -26.44 19.11
C LEU A 256 -43.36 -27.45 19.46
N LEU A 257 -43.10 -28.45 18.62
CA LEU A 257 -42.06 -29.46 18.88
C LEU A 257 -40.73 -28.98 18.29
N VAL A 258 -39.67 -28.91 19.09
CA VAL A 258 -38.34 -28.44 18.63
C VAL A 258 -37.24 -29.48 18.86
N GLN A 259 -36.32 -29.59 17.91
CA GLN A 259 -35.11 -30.42 18.03
C GLN A 259 -33.88 -29.61 17.63
N HIS A 260 -32.81 -29.68 18.42
CA HIS A 260 -31.57 -28.92 18.20
C HIS A 260 -30.46 -29.82 17.64
N LEU A 261 -29.75 -29.33 16.63
CA LEU A 261 -28.68 -29.99 15.91
C LEU A 261 -27.36 -29.23 16.11
N CYS A 262 -26.25 -29.95 16.35
CA CYS A 262 -24.92 -29.37 16.50
C CYS A 262 -23.85 -30.22 15.79
N VAL A 263 -22.98 -29.59 15.00
CA VAL A 263 -21.85 -30.23 14.32
C VAL A 263 -20.57 -29.45 14.58
N ASP A 264 -19.60 -30.08 15.23
CA ASP A 264 -18.29 -29.49 15.57
C ASP A 264 -17.17 -30.06 14.68
N LEU A 265 -16.38 -29.19 14.04
CA LEU A 265 -15.21 -29.57 13.24
C LEU A 265 -13.92 -28.95 13.80
N ILE A 266 -12.97 -29.79 14.24
CA ILE A 266 -11.70 -29.43 14.91
C ILE A 266 -10.49 -29.84 14.04
N ASN A 267 -9.37 -29.11 14.12
CA ASN A 267 -8.10 -29.33 13.38
C ASN A 267 -7.05 -30.11 14.22
N GLU A 268 -6.31 -31.06 13.61
CA GLU A 268 -5.05 -31.61 14.16
C GLU A 268 -3.94 -30.57 13.96
N SER A 269 -3.77 -29.70 14.96
CA SER A 269 -2.89 -28.53 14.89
C SER A 269 -1.44 -28.88 14.54
N ASN A 270 -0.97 -28.26 13.44
CA ASN A 270 0.38 -28.23 12.88
C ASN A 270 0.85 -29.47 12.10
N ARG A 271 -0.04 -30.27 11.48
CA ARG A 271 0.37 -31.21 10.41
C ARG A 271 -0.24 -30.91 9.05
N ASP A 272 -1.51 -30.53 9.01
CA ASP A 272 -2.20 -30.22 7.75
C ASP A 272 -1.79 -28.86 7.17
N THR A 273 -1.63 -27.82 7.99
CA THR A 273 -1.05 -26.53 7.56
C THR A 273 0.40 -26.71 7.08
N LEU A 274 1.16 -27.62 7.70
CA LEU A 274 2.53 -27.96 7.26
C LEU A 274 2.55 -28.64 5.90
N GLN A 275 1.64 -29.58 5.65
CA GLN A 275 1.51 -30.24 4.36
C GLN A 275 0.91 -29.30 3.30
N GLU A 276 0.00 -28.41 3.67
CA GLU A 276 -0.60 -27.42 2.78
C GLU A 276 0.44 -26.38 2.34
N ILE A 277 1.24 -25.83 3.25
CA ILE A 277 2.39 -24.96 2.91
C ILE A 277 3.38 -25.74 2.04
N ARG A 278 3.77 -26.97 2.41
CA ARG A 278 4.68 -27.79 1.58
C ARG A 278 4.11 -28.11 0.20
N ARG A 279 2.80 -28.34 0.08
CA ARG A 279 2.10 -28.62 -1.19
C ARG A 279 1.96 -27.37 -2.05
N GLU A 280 1.63 -26.21 -1.46
CA GLU A 280 1.60 -24.92 -2.15
C GLU A 280 3.00 -24.53 -2.66
N LEU A 281 4.03 -24.71 -1.84
CA LEU A 281 5.43 -24.52 -2.25
C LEU A 281 5.83 -25.54 -3.35
N ALA A 282 5.47 -26.81 -3.23
CA ALA A 282 5.77 -27.82 -4.25
C ALA A 282 5.06 -27.55 -5.59
N ASN A 283 3.79 -27.13 -5.56
CA ASN A 283 3.00 -26.85 -6.76
C ASN A 283 3.50 -25.58 -7.47
N SER A 284 3.83 -24.53 -6.73
CA SER A 284 4.36 -23.29 -7.30
C SER A 284 5.70 -23.46 -8.00
N ILE A 285 6.57 -24.30 -7.43
CA ILE A 285 7.87 -24.65 -8.02
C ILE A 285 7.72 -25.45 -9.32
N ALA A 286 6.72 -26.34 -9.42
CA ALA A 286 6.53 -27.22 -10.59
C ALA A 286 6.13 -26.47 -11.87
N GLU A 287 5.52 -25.28 -11.75
CA GLU A 287 5.05 -24.48 -12.89
C GLU A 287 6.09 -23.45 -13.40
N ARG A 288 7.21 -23.29 -12.70
CA ARG A 288 8.24 -22.29 -13.03
C ARG A 288 9.13 -22.75 -14.18
N TRP A 289 9.35 -21.90 -15.18
CA TRP A 289 10.33 -22.14 -16.23
C TRP A 289 11.73 -21.81 -15.72
N THR A 290 12.62 -22.80 -15.81
CA THR A 290 13.98 -22.76 -15.30
C THR A 290 14.92 -23.38 -16.34
N GLU A 291 16.22 -23.13 -16.25
CA GLU A 291 17.23 -23.77 -17.12
C GLU A 291 17.23 -25.31 -16.97
N ASN A 292 16.75 -25.82 -15.84
CA ASN A 292 16.65 -27.24 -15.58
C ASN A 292 15.55 -27.92 -16.40
N ASN A 293 14.39 -27.28 -16.56
CA ASN A 293 13.25 -27.86 -17.29
C ASN A 293 13.05 -27.31 -18.71
N CYS A 294 13.72 -26.20 -19.07
CA CYS A 294 13.56 -25.52 -20.36
C CYS A 294 14.90 -25.17 -21.03
N ASP A 295 14.88 -25.04 -22.36
CA ASP A 295 15.97 -24.50 -23.19
C ASP A 295 15.73 -23.00 -23.39
N ILE A 296 16.40 -22.15 -22.60
CA ILE A 296 16.15 -20.70 -22.55
C ILE A 296 17.13 -19.97 -23.47
N VAL A 297 16.59 -19.27 -24.47
CA VAL A 297 17.33 -18.37 -25.35
C VAL A 297 17.32 -16.97 -24.75
N LYS A 298 18.47 -16.53 -24.22
CA LYS A 298 18.65 -15.20 -23.60
C LYS A 298 18.54 -14.07 -24.62
N PHE A 299 18.14 -12.88 -24.16
CA PHE A 299 18.05 -11.71 -25.02
C PHE A 299 19.46 -11.20 -25.41
N GLN A 300 19.69 -10.96 -26.70
CA GLN A 300 20.94 -10.40 -27.23
C GLN A 300 20.67 -9.19 -28.13
N SER A 301 21.44 -8.12 -27.98
CA SER A 301 21.38 -6.92 -28.82
C SER A 301 22.77 -6.39 -29.12
N ALA A 302 22.96 -5.80 -30.31
CA ALA A 302 24.26 -5.28 -30.76
C ALA A 302 24.78 -4.07 -29.94
N LEU A 303 23.95 -3.50 -29.06
CA LEU A 303 24.29 -2.36 -28.19
C LEU A 303 24.50 -2.75 -26.71
N VAL A 304 24.26 -4.02 -26.36
CA VAL A 304 24.39 -4.53 -24.99
C VAL A 304 25.47 -5.61 -24.99
N ASP A 305 26.70 -5.24 -24.65
CA ASP A 305 27.79 -6.19 -24.43
C ASP A 305 27.45 -7.06 -23.20
N THR A 306 27.00 -8.30 -23.44
CA THR A 306 26.60 -9.26 -22.40
C THR A 306 27.73 -10.18 -21.93
N ASN A 307 28.91 -10.15 -22.55
CA ASN A 307 29.76 -11.35 -22.56
C ASN A 307 30.75 -11.51 -21.39
N ASP A 308 31.25 -10.45 -20.75
CA ASP A 308 32.40 -10.60 -19.83
C ASP A 308 32.04 -10.84 -18.35
N HIS A 309 30.84 -10.47 -17.89
CA HIS A 309 30.48 -10.52 -16.44
C HIS A 309 29.14 -11.19 -16.13
N ASP A 310 28.51 -11.82 -17.13
CA ASP A 310 27.43 -12.77 -16.87
C ASP A 310 27.98 -14.06 -16.22
N GLU A 311 29.28 -14.33 -16.31
CA GLU A 311 29.91 -15.55 -15.77
C GLU A 311 29.74 -15.71 -14.25
N TRP A 312 30.12 -14.70 -13.44
CA TRP A 312 29.91 -14.70 -11.98
C TRP A 312 28.44 -14.85 -11.59
N ASN A 313 27.55 -14.13 -12.28
CA ASN A 313 26.12 -14.21 -12.01
C ASN A 313 25.54 -15.59 -12.36
N ASN A 314 26.00 -16.19 -13.47
CA ASN A 314 25.63 -17.54 -13.88
C ASN A 314 26.19 -18.57 -12.89
N GLU A 315 27.43 -18.40 -12.43
CA GLU A 315 28.07 -19.26 -11.41
C GLU A 315 27.28 -19.21 -10.10
N LEU A 316 26.96 -18.02 -9.59
CA LEU A 316 26.12 -17.85 -8.40
C LEU A 316 24.74 -18.51 -8.55
N CYS A 317 24.09 -18.33 -9.71
CA CYS A 317 22.82 -18.98 -9.99
C CYS A 317 22.93 -20.51 -10.04
N SER A 318 24.06 -21.03 -10.49
CA SER A 318 24.33 -22.48 -10.54
C SER A 318 24.58 -23.08 -9.15
N LEU A 319 25.29 -22.35 -8.27
CA LEU A 319 25.56 -22.75 -6.88
C LEU A 319 24.28 -22.78 -6.05
N TYR A 320 23.40 -21.80 -6.28
CA TYR A 320 22.14 -21.65 -5.58
C TYR A 320 20.99 -21.85 -6.53
N PRO A 321 20.65 -23.09 -6.97
CA PRO A 321 19.56 -23.32 -7.90
C PRO A 321 18.21 -22.94 -7.28
N TYR A 322 17.18 -22.83 -8.12
CA TYR A 322 15.82 -22.62 -7.65
C TYR A 322 15.41 -23.70 -6.63
N PRO A 323 14.65 -23.33 -5.57
CA PRO A 323 14.13 -24.33 -4.65
C PRO A 323 13.28 -25.34 -5.43
N ALA A 324 13.61 -26.63 -5.33
CA ALA A 324 12.88 -27.71 -6.00
C ALA A 324 11.97 -28.42 -4.99
N ALA A 325 10.79 -28.89 -5.42
CA ALA A 325 9.82 -29.56 -4.56
C ALA A 325 10.38 -30.82 -3.84
N GLY A 326 11.41 -31.46 -4.41
CA GLY A 326 12.09 -32.62 -3.83
C GLY A 326 13.27 -32.28 -2.92
N THR A 327 13.82 -31.06 -2.96
CA THR A 327 15.03 -30.66 -2.20
C THR A 327 14.73 -29.67 -1.09
N PHE A 328 13.68 -28.86 -1.23
CA PHE A 328 13.32 -27.87 -0.23
C PHE A 328 12.39 -28.46 0.83
N VAL A 329 12.90 -28.65 2.04
CA VAL A 329 12.11 -29.10 3.20
C VAL A 329 12.28 -28.10 4.33
N LEU A 330 11.18 -27.46 4.73
CA LEU A 330 11.17 -26.58 5.90
C LEU A 330 11.40 -27.36 7.19
N SER A 331 12.39 -26.93 7.96
CA SER A 331 12.68 -27.42 9.31
C SER A 331 11.53 -27.10 10.28
N GLN A 332 11.32 -27.99 11.27
CA GLN A 332 10.33 -27.75 12.33
C GLN A 332 10.69 -26.52 13.19
N GLY A 333 11.98 -26.21 13.33
CA GLY A 333 12.49 -25.06 14.08
C GLY A 333 12.07 -23.72 13.45
N THR A 334 12.24 -23.55 12.14
CA THR A 334 11.80 -22.32 11.44
C THR A 334 10.30 -22.11 11.49
N ILE A 335 9.52 -23.19 11.60
CA ILE A 335 8.07 -23.14 11.64
C ILE A 335 7.52 -22.87 13.05
N ASN A 336 8.17 -23.35 14.10
CA ASN A 336 7.69 -23.15 15.46
C ASN A 336 8.33 -21.91 16.11
N ASP A 337 9.63 -21.72 15.94
CA ASP A 337 10.39 -20.69 16.66
C ASP A 337 10.31 -19.34 15.95
N ILE A 338 10.17 -18.27 16.74
CA ILE A 338 10.17 -16.89 16.24
C ILE A 338 11.57 -16.27 16.35
N GLY A 339 12.37 -16.63 17.37
CA GLY A 339 13.69 -16.04 17.62
C GLY A 339 14.85 -16.67 16.84
N LEU A 340 15.73 -15.84 16.28
CA LEU A 340 16.99 -16.25 15.66
C LEU A 340 18.08 -16.44 16.74
N THR A 341 18.91 -17.47 16.59
CA THR A 341 20.05 -17.79 17.46
C THR A 341 21.26 -18.14 16.59
N ALA A 342 22.47 -18.03 17.12
CA ALA A 342 23.69 -18.34 16.36
C ALA A 342 23.67 -19.76 15.72
N ASN A 343 23.06 -20.74 16.39
CA ASN A 343 23.02 -22.12 15.92
C ASN A 343 21.98 -22.37 14.81
N ASN A 344 20.85 -21.63 14.82
CA ASN A 344 19.79 -21.82 13.83
C ASN A 344 19.82 -20.77 12.70
N TYR A 345 20.64 -19.73 12.84
CA TYR A 345 20.59 -18.55 11.99
C TYR A 345 20.81 -18.87 10.51
N ARG A 346 21.88 -19.58 10.19
CA ARG A 346 22.24 -19.91 8.80
C ARG A 346 21.12 -20.66 8.11
N GLU A 347 20.78 -21.85 8.60
CA GLU A 347 19.74 -22.70 8.00
C GLU A 347 18.40 -21.96 7.87
N ARG A 348 17.99 -21.27 8.93
CA ARG A 348 16.72 -20.53 8.95
C ARG A 348 16.70 -19.36 7.96
N MET A 349 17.80 -18.63 7.82
CA MET A 349 17.88 -17.54 6.85
C MET A 349 17.84 -18.09 5.40
N HIS A 350 18.51 -19.20 5.10
CA HIS A 350 18.33 -19.86 3.80
C HIS A 350 16.86 -20.24 3.55
N GLU A 351 16.20 -20.86 4.54
CA GLU A 351 14.79 -21.24 4.40
C GLU A 351 13.87 -20.03 4.19
N LEU A 352 14.06 -18.94 4.94
CA LEU A 352 13.27 -17.71 4.82
C LEU A 352 13.50 -17.01 3.47
N LEU A 353 14.74 -16.99 2.98
CA LEU A 353 15.08 -16.45 1.65
C LEU A 353 14.39 -17.24 0.54
N TYR A 354 14.39 -18.57 0.60
CA TYR A 354 13.68 -19.40 -0.37
C TYR A 354 12.16 -19.21 -0.28
N ILE A 355 11.58 -19.11 0.92
CA ILE A 355 10.15 -18.82 1.10
C ILE A 355 9.79 -17.46 0.49
N GLU A 356 10.59 -16.44 0.76
CA GLU A 356 10.40 -15.11 0.19
C GLU A 356 10.49 -15.14 -1.33
N GLU A 357 11.47 -15.85 -1.90
CA GLU A 357 11.61 -16.01 -3.35
C GLU A 357 10.38 -16.72 -3.97
N ILE A 358 9.88 -17.78 -3.33
CA ILE A 358 8.72 -18.54 -3.80
C ILE A 358 7.45 -17.69 -3.69
N ASP A 359 7.23 -16.98 -2.59
CA ASP A 359 6.06 -16.13 -2.40
C ASP A 359 6.05 -14.94 -3.37
N GLN A 360 7.21 -14.33 -3.65
CA GLN A 360 7.33 -13.31 -4.70
C GLN A 360 6.94 -13.88 -6.06
N TYR A 361 7.43 -15.08 -6.39
CA TYR A 361 7.04 -15.74 -7.63
C TYR A 361 5.53 -16.07 -7.67
N ASN A 362 4.94 -16.54 -6.57
CA ASN A 362 3.50 -16.83 -6.47
C ASN A 362 2.61 -15.59 -6.64
N LEU A 363 3.08 -14.44 -6.17
CA LEU A 363 2.38 -13.18 -6.38
C LEU A 363 2.31 -12.83 -7.87
N ILE A 364 3.41 -13.07 -8.59
CA ILE A 364 3.55 -12.77 -10.03
C ILE A 364 2.92 -13.84 -10.92
N SER A 365 2.91 -15.10 -10.51
CA SER A 365 2.36 -16.20 -11.31
C SER A 365 0.86 -16.00 -11.60
N ASN A 366 0.17 -15.20 -10.80
CA ASN A 366 -1.18 -14.71 -11.08
C ASN A 366 -1.31 -13.93 -12.40
N TYR A 367 -0.21 -13.46 -12.98
CA TYR A 367 -0.10 -12.80 -14.28
C TYR A 367 0.59 -13.68 -15.34
N ASN A 368 0.76 -14.99 -15.10
CA ASN A 368 1.18 -15.92 -16.15
C ASN A 368 -0.01 -16.13 -17.10
N LEU A 369 0.16 -15.79 -18.37
CA LEU A 369 -0.94 -15.70 -19.32
C LEU A 369 -0.63 -16.44 -20.62
N THR A 370 -1.68 -16.94 -21.25
CA THR A 370 -1.65 -17.25 -22.69
C THR A 370 -2.26 -16.07 -23.42
N VAL A 371 -1.46 -15.38 -24.23
CA VAL A 371 -1.84 -14.12 -24.90
C VAL A 371 -1.39 -14.12 -26.36
N LYS A 372 -1.99 -13.23 -27.16
CA LYS A 372 -1.49 -12.91 -28.50
C LYS A 372 -0.59 -11.69 -28.43
N LEU A 373 0.61 -11.79 -29.01
CA LEU A 373 1.53 -10.66 -29.11
C LEU A 373 1.24 -9.87 -30.38
N THR A 374 1.01 -8.57 -30.27
CA THR A 374 0.95 -7.67 -31.43
C THR A 374 2.36 -7.17 -31.74
N LEU A 375 2.92 -7.55 -32.90
CA LEU A 375 4.29 -7.21 -33.28
C LEU A 375 4.36 -5.95 -34.14
N SER A 376 5.28 -5.04 -33.83
CA SER A 376 5.46 -3.77 -34.55
C SER A 376 6.92 -3.32 -34.58
N HIS A 377 7.27 -2.53 -35.60
CA HIS A 377 8.56 -1.83 -35.65
C HIS A 377 8.59 -0.56 -34.78
N SER A 378 7.42 -0.04 -34.41
CA SER A 378 7.29 1.16 -33.60
C SER A 378 5.95 1.17 -32.88
N TYR A 379 5.94 1.70 -31.67
CA TYR A 379 4.70 2.01 -30.94
C TYR A 379 4.76 3.44 -30.41
N THR A 380 3.58 4.04 -30.26
CA THR A 380 3.43 5.39 -29.71
C THR A 380 2.66 5.31 -28.41
N LEU A 381 3.25 5.83 -27.34
CA LEU A 381 2.56 6.03 -26.07
C LEU A 381 1.96 7.44 -26.08
N SER A 382 0.64 7.53 -26.15
CA SER A 382 -0.10 8.78 -25.98
C SER A 382 -0.78 8.77 -24.60
N PRO A 383 -0.33 9.61 -23.65
CA PRO A 383 -1.09 9.82 -22.42
C PRO A 383 -2.34 10.65 -22.75
N ASP A 384 -3.52 10.23 -22.29
CA ASP A 384 -4.81 10.86 -22.60
C ASP A 384 -4.94 12.31 -22.06
N SER A 385 -3.92 12.87 -21.40
CA SER A 385 -3.92 14.26 -20.93
C SER A 385 -2.55 14.93 -21.09
N THR A 386 -2.54 16.10 -21.77
CA THR A 386 -1.50 17.17 -21.85
C THR A 386 -0.02 16.80 -22.02
N ALA A 387 0.34 15.52 -22.12
CA ALA A 387 1.69 15.03 -22.27
C ALA A 387 2.05 14.82 -23.75
N ALA A 388 3.31 15.07 -24.09
CA ALA A 388 3.84 14.74 -25.41
C ALA A 388 3.82 13.22 -25.64
N SER A 389 3.30 12.80 -26.80
CA SER A 389 3.34 11.40 -27.21
C SER A 389 4.78 10.97 -27.48
N THR A 390 5.25 9.88 -26.87
CA THR A 390 6.58 9.31 -27.14
C THR A 390 6.46 8.15 -28.10
N THR A 391 7.05 8.27 -29.28
CA THR A 391 7.16 7.19 -30.27
C THR A 391 8.54 6.54 -30.16
N LYS A 392 8.58 5.22 -29.99
CA LYS A 392 9.81 4.42 -29.94
C LYS A 392 9.92 3.57 -31.21
N TYR A 393 11.13 3.45 -31.76
CA TYR A 393 11.44 2.67 -32.97
C TYR A 393 12.40 1.53 -32.63
N SER A 394 12.17 0.34 -33.20
CA SER A 394 13.03 -0.82 -32.97
C SER A 394 14.31 -0.75 -33.81
N ASN A 395 15.38 -1.39 -33.35
CA ASN A 395 16.64 -1.46 -34.10
C ASN A 395 16.55 -2.45 -35.27
N ASN A 396 17.54 -2.41 -36.17
CA ASN A 396 17.59 -3.29 -37.34
C ASN A 396 17.56 -4.78 -36.95
N GLY A 397 16.45 -5.45 -37.28
CA GLY A 397 16.23 -6.87 -37.01
C GLY A 397 15.53 -7.19 -35.68
N GLU A 398 15.34 -6.20 -34.80
CA GLU A 398 14.54 -6.32 -33.58
C GLU A 398 13.07 -5.91 -33.83
N LEU A 399 12.15 -6.44 -33.03
CA LEU A 399 10.73 -6.10 -33.09
C LEU A 399 10.22 -5.76 -31.68
N PHE A 400 9.28 -4.81 -31.60
CA PHE A 400 8.50 -4.63 -30.39
C PHE A 400 7.28 -5.54 -30.40
N ALA A 401 6.91 -6.04 -29.22
CA ALA A 401 5.70 -6.82 -29.00
C ALA A 401 4.84 -6.15 -27.93
N CYS A 402 3.53 -6.11 -28.11
CA CYS A 402 2.57 -5.63 -27.13
C CYS A 402 1.49 -6.67 -26.85
N PHE A 403 1.11 -6.87 -25.59
CA PHE A 403 0.01 -7.75 -25.21
C PHE A 403 -0.82 -7.15 -24.09
N GLN A 404 -2.07 -7.59 -24.02
CA GLN A 404 -3.03 -7.16 -23.01
C GLN A 404 -3.07 -8.14 -21.82
N LEU A 405 -3.13 -7.60 -20.60
CA LEU A 405 -3.21 -8.31 -19.34
C LEU A 405 -4.65 -8.71 -19.03
N SER A 406 -4.83 -9.84 -18.33
CA SER A 406 -6.14 -10.27 -17.83
C SER A 406 -6.59 -9.53 -16.57
N LYS A 407 -5.62 -8.99 -15.82
CA LYS A 407 -5.81 -8.26 -14.57
C LYS A 407 -5.03 -6.95 -14.63
N GLU A 408 -5.65 -5.87 -14.16
CA GLU A 408 -5.05 -4.54 -14.15
C GLU A 408 -3.82 -4.47 -13.24
N LEU A 409 -2.74 -3.87 -13.73
CA LEU A 409 -1.57 -3.52 -12.91
C LEU A 409 -1.86 -2.26 -12.10
N SER A 410 -1.71 -2.36 -10.77
CA SER A 410 -1.92 -1.24 -9.84
C SER A 410 -0.80 -1.12 -8.81
N GLU A 411 -0.37 0.11 -8.55
CA GLU A 411 0.61 0.43 -7.50
C GLU A 411 0.09 0.22 -6.07
N ASP A 412 -1.22 0.21 -5.87
CA ASP A 412 -1.81 -0.08 -4.55
C ASP A 412 -1.71 -1.58 -4.20
N SER A 413 -1.64 -2.44 -5.23
CA SER A 413 -1.55 -3.89 -5.10
C SER A 413 -0.10 -4.36 -4.94
N ILE A 414 0.11 -5.34 -4.05
CA ILE A 414 1.43 -5.91 -3.79
C ILE A 414 1.99 -6.57 -5.06
N GLU A 415 1.15 -7.32 -5.79
CA GLU A 415 1.56 -8.03 -6.99
C GLU A 415 1.92 -7.05 -8.13
N GLY A 416 1.16 -5.95 -8.25
CA GLY A 416 1.44 -4.90 -9.23
C GLY A 416 2.75 -4.17 -8.94
N ARG A 417 3.01 -3.79 -7.67
CA ARG A 417 4.30 -3.17 -7.28
C ARG A 417 5.49 -4.06 -7.59
N LEU A 418 5.38 -5.36 -7.29
CA LEU A 418 6.45 -6.30 -7.52
C LEU A 418 6.83 -6.39 -9.01
N ILE A 419 5.84 -6.45 -9.91
CA ILE A 419 6.08 -6.42 -11.36
C ILE A 419 6.64 -5.06 -11.79
N LEU A 420 6.06 -3.94 -11.33
CA LEU A 420 6.46 -2.60 -11.72
C LEU A 420 7.92 -2.28 -11.32
N MET A 421 8.33 -2.70 -10.13
CA MET A 421 9.63 -2.37 -9.54
C MET A 421 10.74 -3.40 -9.84
N HIS A 422 10.42 -4.70 -9.89
CA HIS A 422 11.44 -5.76 -9.85
C HIS A 422 11.48 -6.67 -11.09
N SER A 423 10.53 -6.55 -12.03
CA SER A 423 10.54 -7.33 -13.29
C SER A 423 11.02 -6.50 -14.47
N ASN A 424 12.15 -6.86 -15.05
CA ASN A 424 12.72 -6.19 -16.23
C ASN A 424 12.74 -7.08 -17.48
N SER A 425 12.56 -8.38 -17.31
CA SER A 425 12.49 -9.34 -18.41
C SER A 425 11.35 -10.33 -18.20
N LEU A 426 11.00 -10.99 -19.30
CA LEU A 426 9.87 -11.89 -19.40
C LEU A 426 10.25 -13.05 -20.30
N TYR A 427 9.85 -14.24 -19.90
CA TYR A 427 9.99 -15.45 -20.71
C TYR A 427 8.70 -15.71 -21.47
N PHE A 428 8.83 -16.12 -22.72
CA PHE A 428 7.70 -16.53 -23.52
C PHE A 428 7.99 -17.77 -24.38
N ALA A 429 6.94 -18.52 -24.70
CA ALA A 429 7.00 -19.69 -25.57
C ALA A 429 5.73 -19.80 -26.42
N LEU A 430 5.86 -20.23 -27.68
CA LEU A 430 4.71 -20.45 -28.55
C LEU A 430 3.82 -21.58 -28.00
N THR A 431 2.50 -21.37 -28.01
CA THR A 431 1.53 -22.37 -27.49
C THR A 431 1.57 -23.68 -28.30
N ASN A 432 1.92 -23.59 -29.58
CA ASN A 432 1.98 -24.73 -30.51
C ASN A 432 3.35 -25.44 -30.54
N SER A 433 4.30 -25.10 -29.68
CA SER A 433 5.56 -25.85 -29.59
C SER A 433 5.31 -27.17 -28.85
N SER A 434 4.75 -28.16 -29.54
CA SER A 434 4.74 -29.55 -29.10
C SER A 434 6.17 -29.97 -28.75
N PHE A 435 6.36 -30.71 -27.66
CA PHE A 435 7.60 -31.42 -27.34
C PHE A 435 8.06 -32.20 -28.57
N LYS A 436 8.96 -31.62 -29.38
CA LYS A 436 9.53 -32.38 -30.49
C LYS A 436 10.40 -33.45 -29.85
N ASN A 437 10.08 -34.70 -30.18
CA ASN A 437 10.72 -35.94 -29.77
C ASN A 437 12.15 -35.71 -29.22
N SER A 438 12.27 -35.88 -27.89
CA SER A 438 13.50 -35.89 -27.05
C SER A 438 14.14 -34.59 -26.53
N GLY A 439 13.46 -33.44 -26.41
CA GLY A 439 14.10 -32.22 -25.86
C GLY A 439 13.22 -31.32 -24.96
N LYS A 440 13.85 -30.62 -24.00
CA LYS A 440 13.25 -29.60 -23.11
C LYS A 440 12.45 -28.55 -23.91
N ARG A 441 11.43 -27.94 -23.30
CA ARG A 441 10.64 -26.87 -23.94
C ARG A 441 11.53 -25.67 -24.24
N ARG A 442 11.52 -25.16 -25.47
CA ARG A 442 12.27 -23.95 -25.84
C ARG A 442 11.51 -22.69 -25.46
N ILE A 443 12.22 -21.77 -24.80
CA ILE A 443 11.70 -20.52 -24.23
C ILE A 443 12.60 -19.38 -24.67
N TYR A 444 12.02 -18.20 -24.90
CA TYR A 444 12.74 -17.02 -25.32
C TYR A 444 12.59 -15.91 -24.28
N GLU A 445 13.67 -15.19 -24.03
CA GLU A 445 13.67 -14.01 -23.18
C GLU A 445 13.36 -12.74 -23.99
N ALA A 446 12.49 -11.90 -23.44
CA ALA A 446 12.16 -10.57 -23.93
C ALA A 446 12.39 -9.53 -22.83
N LEU A 447 12.88 -8.34 -23.21
CA LEU A 447 13.06 -7.23 -22.27
C LEU A 447 11.80 -6.38 -22.20
N ILE A 448 11.39 -6.00 -20.99
CA ILE A 448 10.24 -5.11 -20.79
C ILE A 448 10.70 -3.67 -21.01
N VAL A 449 10.09 -2.99 -21.97
CA VAL A 449 10.44 -1.61 -22.35
C VAL A 449 9.54 -0.61 -21.63
N ASP A 450 8.23 -0.86 -21.60
CA ASP A 450 7.25 -0.03 -20.89
C ASP A 450 6.12 -0.91 -20.31
N LYS A 451 5.53 -0.44 -19.19
CA LYS A 451 4.44 -1.10 -18.47
C LYS A 451 3.26 -0.15 -18.36
N GLY A 452 2.12 -0.52 -18.92
CA GLY A 452 0.84 0.19 -18.76
C GLY A 452 -0.11 -0.56 -17.84
N LYS A 453 -1.30 0.02 -17.61
CA LYS A 453 -2.36 -0.58 -16.78
C LYS A 453 -2.80 -1.96 -17.28
N ASP A 454 -3.16 -2.01 -18.57
CA ASP A 454 -3.68 -3.22 -19.22
C ASP A 454 -2.71 -3.77 -20.26
N ASN A 455 -1.67 -3.02 -20.67
CA ASN A 455 -0.80 -3.41 -21.78
C ASN A 455 0.67 -3.38 -21.37
N ILE A 456 1.47 -4.36 -21.84
CA ILE A 456 2.92 -4.38 -21.64
C ILE A 456 3.63 -4.40 -22.99
N TYR A 457 4.69 -3.59 -23.07
CA TYR A 457 5.52 -3.45 -24.26
C TYR A 457 6.87 -4.13 -24.04
N LEU A 458 7.22 -5.02 -24.96
CA LEU A 458 8.41 -5.87 -24.93
C LEU A 458 9.32 -5.58 -26.13
N SER A 459 10.62 -5.77 -25.96
CA SER A 459 11.60 -5.84 -27.04
C SER A 459 12.02 -7.29 -27.28
N LEU A 460 11.98 -7.71 -28.55
CA LEU A 460 12.39 -9.03 -29.00
C LEU A 460 13.75 -8.95 -29.71
N SER A 461 14.68 -9.84 -29.34
CA SER A 461 16.02 -9.87 -29.92
C SER A 461 15.99 -10.26 -31.40
N SER A 462 16.99 -9.80 -32.16
CA SER A 462 17.09 -10.13 -33.58
C SER A 462 17.23 -11.64 -33.85
N GLU A 463 17.88 -12.36 -32.93
CA GLU A 463 17.97 -13.82 -32.98
C GLU A 463 16.60 -14.46 -32.79
N THR A 464 15.83 -14.04 -31.79
CA THR A 464 14.47 -14.56 -31.52
C THR A 464 13.55 -14.32 -32.71
N VAL A 465 13.58 -13.12 -33.30
CA VAL A 465 12.79 -12.76 -34.48
C VAL A 465 13.14 -13.67 -35.67
N LYS A 466 14.43 -13.94 -35.90
CA LYS A 466 14.89 -14.84 -36.98
C LYS A 466 14.50 -16.30 -36.72
N GLN A 467 14.74 -16.83 -35.52
CA GLN A 467 14.47 -18.22 -35.16
C GLN A 467 12.97 -18.55 -35.23
N LEU A 468 12.13 -17.65 -34.72
CA LEU A 468 10.68 -17.80 -34.73
C LEU A 468 10.02 -17.34 -36.04
N LYS A 469 10.81 -16.82 -37.00
CA LYS A 469 10.34 -16.26 -38.28
C LYS A 469 9.21 -15.24 -38.08
N LEU A 470 9.36 -14.37 -37.10
CA LEU A 470 8.37 -13.35 -36.76
C LEU A 470 8.41 -12.22 -37.78
N THR A 471 7.23 -11.70 -38.12
CA THR A 471 7.06 -10.55 -39.03
C THR A 471 6.26 -9.45 -38.34
N SER A 472 6.50 -8.19 -38.70
CA SER A 472 5.68 -7.08 -38.23
C SER A 472 4.21 -7.31 -38.62
N ASN A 473 3.28 -6.96 -37.73
CA ASN A 473 1.83 -7.17 -37.86
C ASN A 473 1.36 -8.63 -37.76
N SER A 474 2.22 -9.56 -37.32
CA SER A 474 1.78 -10.91 -36.93
C SER A 474 1.31 -10.93 -35.47
N GLU A 475 0.38 -11.84 -35.17
CA GLU A 475 -0.20 -12.03 -33.83
C GLU A 475 0.03 -13.46 -33.29
N PRO A 476 1.28 -13.86 -32.99
CA PRO A 476 1.54 -15.19 -32.45
C PRO A 476 0.94 -15.35 -31.06
N GLU A 477 0.34 -16.53 -30.82
CA GLU A 477 -0.15 -16.92 -29.51
C GLU A 477 0.97 -17.56 -28.69
N VAL A 478 1.22 -16.98 -27.52
CA VAL A 478 2.34 -17.32 -26.64
C VAL A 478 1.85 -17.50 -25.21
N GLN A 479 2.55 -18.36 -24.49
CA GLN A 479 2.52 -18.38 -23.03
C GLN A 479 3.62 -17.46 -22.52
N ILE A 480 3.33 -16.73 -21.45
CA ILE A 480 4.19 -15.71 -20.85
C ILE A 480 4.38 -15.99 -19.37
N GLN A 481 5.61 -15.76 -18.90
CA GLN A 481 5.97 -15.80 -17.49
C GLN A 481 6.97 -14.67 -17.18
N PHE A 482 6.60 -13.75 -16.30
CA PHE A 482 7.47 -12.67 -15.85
C PHE A 482 8.63 -13.21 -15.03
N GLN A 483 9.82 -12.61 -15.21
CA GLN A 483 11.00 -12.96 -14.45
C GLN A 483 11.39 -11.84 -13.50
N LEU A 484 11.76 -12.23 -12.28
CA LEU A 484 12.36 -11.37 -11.27
C LEU A 484 13.87 -11.51 -11.29
N ASN A 485 14.56 -10.43 -10.91
CA ASN A 485 16.00 -10.51 -10.69
C ASN A 485 16.30 -11.34 -9.43
N ARG A 486 16.89 -12.51 -9.64
CA ARG A 486 17.25 -13.44 -8.56
C ARG A 486 18.65 -13.26 -8.00
N ILE A 487 19.53 -12.52 -8.70
CA ILE A 487 20.93 -12.35 -8.29
C ILE A 487 21.07 -11.92 -6.81
N PRO A 488 20.27 -10.96 -6.29
CA PRO A 488 20.35 -10.61 -4.86
C PRO A 488 20.10 -11.79 -3.91
N PHE A 489 19.15 -12.68 -4.22
CA PHE A 489 18.89 -13.87 -3.40
C PHE A 489 20.08 -14.85 -3.42
N CYS A 490 20.68 -15.06 -4.59
CA CYS A 490 21.88 -15.89 -4.73
C CYS A 490 23.06 -15.29 -3.96
N GLU A 491 23.26 -13.98 -4.04
CA GLU A 491 24.29 -13.26 -3.27
C GLU A 491 24.05 -13.43 -1.76
N TRP A 492 22.82 -13.31 -1.27
CA TRP A 492 22.51 -13.50 0.14
C TRP A 492 22.76 -14.93 0.62
N HIS A 493 22.40 -15.94 -0.18
CA HIS A 493 22.74 -17.32 0.14
C HIS A 493 24.25 -17.56 0.15
N TYR A 494 24.96 -17.03 -0.85
CA TYR A 494 26.43 -17.07 -0.92
C TYR A 494 27.08 -16.49 0.33
N VAL A 495 26.60 -15.32 0.76
CA VAL A 495 27.11 -14.64 1.94
C VAL A 495 26.84 -15.42 3.22
N LEU A 496 25.64 -15.97 3.38
CA LEU A 496 25.31 -16.84 4.52
C LEU A 496 26.23 -18.06 4.59
N ASP A 497 26.58 -18.64 3.43
CA ASP A 497 27.46 -19.80 3.38
C ASP A 497 28.91 -19.48 3.73
N LYS A 498 29.41 -18.35 3.25
CA LYS A 498 30.78 -17.89 3.52
C LYS A 498 30.99 -17.36 4.94
N MET A 499 29.92 -17.06 5.68
CA MET A 499 30.01 -16.48 7.02
C MET A 499 30.41 -17.52 8.09
N LEU A 500 31.69 -17.59 8.44
CA LEU A 500 32.20 -18.58 9.41
C LEU A 500 31.90 -18.21 10.89
N ASN A 501 31.83 -16.92 11.21
CA ASN A 501 31.66 -16.43 12.58
C ASN A 501 30.35 -15.63 12.76
N PHE A 502 29.48 -16.11 13.64
CA PHE A 502 28.19 -15.47 13.99
C PHE A 502 28.26 -14.57 15.23
N GLN A 503 29.44 -14.41 15.86
CA GLN A 503 29.62 -13.64 17.09
C GLN A 503 29.24 -12.16 16.92
N PHE A 504 29.46 -11.56 15.75
CA PHE A 504 29.02 -10.20 15.45
C PHE A 504 27.50 -10.08 15.37
N LEU A 505 26.80 -11.15 14.99
CA LEU A 505 25.35 -11.16 14.87
C LEU A 505 24.65 -11.50 16.18
N PHE A 506 25.34 -12.24 17.06
CA PHE A 506 24.87 -12.67 18.37
C PHE A 506 25.96 -12.43 19.42
N PRO A 507 26.22 -11.17 19.80
CA PRO A 507 27.28 -10.87 20.76
C PRO A 507 26.94 -11.44 22.14
N ILE A 508 27.85 -12.25 22.69
CA ILE A 508 27.64 -12.98 23.96
C ILE A 508 28.02 -12.11 25.18
N ASN A 509 29.03 -11.24 25.04
CA ASN A 509 29.58 -10.43 26.13
C ASN A 509 29.18 -8.95 26.01
N ILE A 510 27.89 -8.69 26.21
CA ILE A 510 27.25 -7.37 25.97
C ILE A 510 27.47 -6.38 27.13
N GLN A 511 27.99 -6.86 28.27
CA GLN A 511 28.16 -6.11 29.51
C GLN A 511 29.50 -5.37 29.61
N THR A 512 30.13 -5.03 28.48
CA THR A 512 31.40 -4.29 28.50
C THR A 512 31.18 -2.90 29.10
N GLN A 513 31.52 -2.74 30.39
CA GLN A 513 31.47 -1.43 31.05
C GLN A 513 32.59 -0.57 30.49
N TRP A 514 32.20 0.49 29.78
CA TRP A 514 33.13 1.48 29.27
C TRP A 514 33.30 2.60 30.30
N THR A 515 34.55 2.89 30.67
CA THR A 515 34.93 4.06 31.45
C THR A 515 35.54 5.10 30.53
N ASN A 516 34.91 6.27 30.49
CA ASN A 516 35.29 7.39 29.64
C ASN A 516 36.54 8.09 30.23
N GLN A 517 37.72 7.49 30.06
CA GLN A 517 38.98 7.98 30.67
C GLN A 517 39.90 8.73 29.71
N ARG A 518 39.58 8.80 28.41
CA ARG A 518 40.37 9.60 27.45
C ARG A 518 39.83 11.02 27.36
N GLY A 519 40.71 12.01 27.51
CA GLY A 519 40.42 13.40 27.18
C GLY A 519 40.14 13.54 25.68
N TRP A 520 39.29 14.50 25.32
CA TRP A 520 38.97 14.81 23.93
C TRP A 520 40.25 15.27 23.20
N SER A 521 40.54 14.73 22.02
CA SER A 521 41.66 15.20 21.21
C SER A 521 41.42 16.65 20.74
N GLU A 522 42.45 17.50 20.80
CA GLU A 522 42.38 18.92 20.38
C GLU A 522 42.05 19.09 18.88
N PHE A 523 42.17 18.02 18.08
CA PHE A 523 41.90 17.97 16.64
C PHE A 523 40.43 17.73 16.27
N MET A 524 39.52 17.65 17.25
CA MET A 524 38.10 17.36 17.00
C MET A 524 37.34 18.59 16.51
N ASP A 525 36.43 18.39 15.55
CA ASP A 525 35.55 19.45 15.06
C ASP A 525 34.70 20.02 16.21
N GLY A 526 34.81 21.34 16.45
CA GLY A 526 34.10 22.03 17.52
C GLY A 526 32.57 22.03 17.39
N HIS A 527 32.02 21.61 16.26
CA HIS A 527 30.58 21.45 16.05
C HIS A 527 30.01 20.13 16.60
N LEU A 528 30.85 19.18 17.03
CA LEU A 528 30.41 17.89 17.57
C LEU A 528 29.81 18.06 18.97
N ASN A 529 28.64 17.46 19.20
CA ASN A 529 28.04 17.43 20.54
C ASN A 529 28.55 16.28 21.41
N THR A 530 28.22 16.29 22.70
CA THR A 530 28.68 15.28 23.66
C THR A 530 28.35 13.84 23.24
N ARG A 531 27.17 13.58 22.65
CA ARG A 531 26.78 12.22 22.22
C ARG A 531 27.49 11.77 20.95
N GLN A 532 27.70 12.67 20.01
CA GLN A 532 28.49 12.42 18.79
C GLN A 532 29.95 12.18 19.16
N LEU A 533 30.50 12.97 20.08
CA LEU A 533 31.85 12.76 20.60
C LEU A 533 31.98 11.43 21.36
N GLN A 534 30.98 11.04 22.15
CA GLN A 534 30.91 9.70 22.77
C GLN A 534 30.94 8.59 21.71
N ALA A 535 30.19 8.75 20.60
CA ALA A 535 30.20 7.80 19.50
C ALA A 535 31.59 7.69 18.86
N ILE A 536 32.23 8.81 18.54
CA ILE A 536 33.56 8.81 17.94
C ILE A 536 34.57 8.17 18.91
N SER A 537 34.54 8.54 20.19
CA SER A 537 35.44 7.97 21.20
C SER A 537 35.30 6.46 21.33
N MET A 538 34.09 5.91 21.19
CA MET A 538 33.85 4.48 21.25
C MET A 538 34.34 3.77 19.97
N ILE A 539 34.14 4.40 18.82
CA ILE A 539 34.58 3.89 17.52
C ILE A 539 36.11 3.84 17.44
N THR A 540 36.81 4.88 17.91
CA THR A 540 38.27 5.00 17.88
C THR A 540 38.97 4.30 19.05
N MET A 541 38.27 3.45 19.80
CA MET A 541 38.91 2.69 20.87
C MET A 541 39.96 1.72 20.30
N PRO A 542 41.08 1.51 21.01
CA PRO A 542 42.08 0.52 20.63
C PRO A 542 41.46 -0.85 20.27
N LEU A 543 41.96 -1.44 19.18
CA LEU A 543 41.42 -2.68 18.60
C LEU A 543 41.71 -3.93 19.43
N ASP A 544 42.65 -3.85 20.39
CA ASP A 544 42.93 -4.90 21.38
C ASP A 544 41.74 -5.11 22.33
N GLN A 545 40.94 -4.07 22.57
CA GLN A 545 39.69 -4.20 23.29
C GLN A 545 38.59 -4.70 22.33
N GLN A 546 38.13 -5.94 22.55
CA GLN A 546 36.99 -6.49 21.83
C GLN A 546 35.69 -5.80 22.29
N LEU A 547 34.98 -5.19 21.32
CA LEU A 547 33.67 -4.59 21.53
C LEU A 547 32.66 -5.30 20.61
N PRO A 548 31.41 -5.50 21.07
CA PRO A 548 30.34 -5.92 20.16
C PRO A 548 30.04 -4.79 19.15
N PRO A 549 29.28 -5.05 18.08
CA PRO A 549 28.95 -4.02 17.08
C PRO A 549 28.40 -2.74 17.72
N ILE A 550 28.99 -1.60 17.38
CA ILE A 550 28.61 -0.30 17.92
C ILE A 550 27.39 0.18 17.16
N LEU A 551 26.30 0.51 17.87
CA LEU A 551 25.08 1.04 17.26
C LEU A 551 25.03 2.56 17.41
N VAL A 552 25.04 3.29 16.30
CA VAL A 552 24.82 4.74 16.26
C VAL A 552 23.43 5.02 15.74
N ILE A 553 22.48 5.17 16.65
CA ILE A 553 21.07 5.32 16.32
C ILE A 553 20.72 6.79 16.46
N GLY A 554 19.98 7.30 15.50
CA GLY A 554 19.54 8.68 15.57
C GLY A 554 18.42 8.94 14.59
N PRO A 555 17.43 9.76 14.96
CA PRO A 555 16.49 10.30 14.00
C PRO A 555 17.19 11.05 12.86
N TYR A 556 16.43 11.42 11.84
CA TYR A 556 16.89 12.36 10.82
C TYR A 556 17.51 13.63 11.43
N GLY A 557 18.44 14.27 10.72
CA GLY A 557 18.95 15.59 11.11
C GLY A 557 19.79 15.65 12.39
N THR A 558 20.10 14.51 13.04
CA THR A 558 20.95 14.45 14.24
C THR A 558 22.45 14.36 13.95
N GLY A 559 22.83 14.43 12.67
CA GLY A 559 24.23 14.39 12.25
C GLY A 559 24.87 13.01 12.28
N LYS A 560 24.10 11.91 12.09
CA LYS A 560 24.64 10.54 12.00
C LYS A 560 25.80 10.43 11.00
N THR A 561 25.54 10.73 9.73
CA THR A 561 26.54 10.70 8.65
C THR A 561 27.73 11.62 8.93
N PHE A 562 27.48 12.82 9.48
CA PHE A 562 28.55 13.73 9.92
C PHE A 562 29.43 13.09 11.01
N THR A 563 28.82 12.45 12.01
CA THR A 563 29.52 11.77 13.10
C THR A 563 30.38 10.62 12.58
N LEU A 564 29.84 9.82 11.66
CA LEU A 564 30.60 8.73 11.04
C LEU A 564 31.75 9.25 10.18
N ALA A 565 31.53 10.28 9.37
CA ALA A 565 32.58 10.89 8.56
C ALA A 565 33.71 11.48 9.41
N GLN A 566 33.38 12.11 10.55
CA GLN A 566 34.38 12.60 11.50
C GLN A 566 35.12 11.47 12.22
N ALA A 567 34.44 10.36 12.54
CA ALA A 567 35.10 9.16 13.06
C ALA A 567 36.12 8.60 12.05
N VAL A 568 35.73 8.51 10.76
CA VAL A 568 36.60 8.08 9.66
C VAL A 568 37.82 8.99 9.52
N LYS A 569 37.63 10.32 9.51
CA LYS A 569 38.73 11.29 9.48
C LYS A 569 39.70 11.06 10.64
N ASN A 570 39.18 10.92 11.85
CA ASN A 570 40.00 10.73 13.06
C ASN A 570 40.80 9.42 13.01
N LEU A 571 40.20 8.32 12.57
CA LEU A 571 40.89 7.04 12.44
C LEU A 571 42.08 7.09 11.47
N VAL A 572 41.89 7.69 10.30
CA VAL A 572 42.91 7.74 9.24
C VAL A 572 44.03 8.74 9.55
N THR A 573 43.71 9.81 10.29
CA THR A 573 44.68 10.83 10.71
C THR A 573 45.50 10.38 11.92
N GLN A 574 44.92 9.62 12.85
CA GLN A 574 45.64 9.08 14.01
C GLN A 574 46.60 7.94 13.62
N ASP A 575 46.19 7.08 12.70
CA ASP A 575 46.97 5.91 12.32
C ASP A 575 46.74 5.57 10.84
N SER A 576 47.81 5.72 10.04
CA SER A 576 47.82 5.43 8.61
C SER A 576 47.63 3.95 8.26
N SER A 577 47.77 3.05 9.24
CA SER A 577 47.51 1.61 9.05
C SER A 577 46.01 1.27 9.09
N ASN A 578 45.15 2.21 9.51
CA ASN A 578 43.71 1.99 9.51
C ASN A 578 43.16 1.88 8.09
N ARG A 579 42.50 0.74 7.83
CA ARG A 579 41.77 0.47 6.58
C ARG A 579 40.28 0.37 6.88
N ILE A 580 39.50 1.21 6.21
CA ILE A 580 38.10 1.43 6.51
C ILE A 580 37.24 0.99 5.34
N LEU A 581 36.28 0.11 5.61
CA LEU A 581 35.20 -0.23 4.67
C LEU A 581 33.94 0.56 5.06
N LEU A 582 33.51 1.47 4.19
CA LEU A 582 32.30 2.26 4.36
C LEU A 582 31.21 1.77 3.41
N CYS A 583 30.18 1.18 4.00
CA CYS A 583 29.03 0.62 3.32
C CYS A 583 27.80 1.50 3.54
N THR A 584 27.02 1.67 2.48
CA THR A 584 25.70 2.32 2.55
C THR A 584 24.65 1.48 1.80
N HIS A 585 23.37 1.68 2.08
CA HIS A 585 22.32 0.99 1.32
C HIS A 585 22.16 1.52 -0.11
N SER A 586 22.40 2.82 -0.35
CA SER A 586 22.14 3.46 -1.66
C SER A 586 23.36 4.18 -2.24
N ASN A 587 23.44 4.22 -3.58
CA ASN A 587 24.49 4.97 -4.27
C ASN A 587 24.49 6.46 -3.89
N SER A 588 23.31 7.08 -3.74
CA SER A 588 23.22 8.50 -3.35
C SER A 588 23.85 8.77 -1.98
N ALA A 589 23.71 7.85 -1.03
CA ALA A 589 24.31 7.97 0.30
C ALA A 589 25.83 7.79 0.25
N ALA A 590 26.33 6.79 -0.48
CA ALA A 590 27.76 6.61 -0.71
C ALA A 590 28.42 7.84 -1.37
N ASP A 591 27.75 8.42 -2.38
CA ASP A 591 28.24 9.59 -3.10
C ASP A 591 28.28 10.85 -2.21
N LEU A 592 27.38 10.94 -1.23
CA LEU A 592 27.35 12.03 -0.25
C LEU A 592 28.62 12.01 0.61
N TYR A 593 29.08 10.83 1.05
CA TYR A 593 30.34 10.70 1.80
C TYR A 593 31.52 11.27 1.02
N ILE A 594 31.59 10.99 -0.28
CA ILE A 594 32.65 11.49 -1.15
C ILE A 594 32.54 13.01 -1.32
N LYS A 595 31.38 13.52 -1.75
CA LYS A 595 31.20 14.93 -2.10
C LYS A 595 31.30 15.87 -0.90
N ASP A 596 30.67 15.51 0.21
CA ASP A 596 30.47 16.45 1.31
C ASP A 596 31.59 16.39 2.35
N TYR A 597 32.34 15.29 2.38
CA TYR A 597 33.35 15.01 3.41
C TYR A 597 34.70 14.58 2.82
N LEU A 598 34.80 13.41 2.18
CA LEU A 598 36.09 12.80 1.84
C LEU A 598 36.88 13.63 0.80
N ASP A 599 36.25 14.20 -0.23
CA ASP A 599 36.93 15.09 -1.20
C ASP A 599 37.50 16.34 -0.50
N LYS A 600 36.80 16.88 0.51
CA LYS A 600 37.31 18.02 1.30
C LYS A 600 38.51 17.62 2.16
N PHE A 601 38.47 16.46 2.80
CA PHE A 601 39.60 15.97 3.61
C PHE A 601 40.86 15.74 2.75
N VAL A 602 40.69 15.24 1.52
CA VAL A 602 41.79 15.13 0.55
C VAL A 602 42.34 16.51 0.16
N LEU A 603 41.45 17.48 -0.11
CA LEU A 603 41.84 18.84 -0.48
C LEU A 603 42.50 19.63 0.67
N GLU A 604 42.18 19.29 1.92
CA GLU A 604 42.82 19.83 3.12
C GLU A 604 44.27 19.37 3.29
N GLY A 605 44.74 18.42 2.46
CA GLY A 605 46.14 17.98 2.41
C GLY A 605 46.46 16.78 3.27
N ASP A 606 45.46 16.03 3.75
CA ASP A 606 45.67 14.81 4.52
C ASP A 606 46.13 13.67 3.58
N GLU A 607 47.45 13.47 3.45
CA GLU A 607 48.05 12.44 2.55
C GLU A 607 47.56 11.00 2.85
N ASN A 608 47.10 10.74 4.06
CA ASN A 608 46.59 9.44 4.50
C ASN A 608 45.14 9.16 4.01
N VAL A 609 44.39 10.20 3.59
CA VAL A 609 43.01 10.05 3.15
C VAL A 609 43.00 9.69 1.67
N LYS A 610 42.97 8.40 1.37
CA LYS A 610 42.86 7.86 0.01
C LYS A 610 41.55 7.11 -0.17
N PRO A 611 40.46 7.77 -0.64
CA PRO A 611 39.17 7.13 -0.80
C PRO A 611 39.01 6.48 -2.18
N LEU A 612 38.37 5.30 -2.21
CA LEU A 612 38.03 4.55 -3.40
C LEU A 612 36.53 4.24 -3.42
N ARG A 613 35.83 4.64 -4.48
CA ARG A 613 34.39 4.46 -4.68
C ARG A 613 34.11 3.41 -5.75
N LEU A 614 33.47 2.30 -5.36
CA LEU A 614 33.15 1.19 -6.27
C LEU A 614 31.69 1.20 -6.75
N TYR A 615 31.47 1.22 -8.06
CA TYR A 615 30.14 1.13 -8.66
C TYR A 615 29.91 -0.22 -9.34
N TYR A 616 28.63 -0.53 -9.55
CA TYR A 616 28.22 -1.58 -10.48
C TYR A 616 28.65 -1.22 -11.91
N GLN A 617 29.26 -2.18 -12.62
CA GLN A 617 29.92 -1.97 -13.92
C GLN A 617 28.99 -1.41 -15.01
N LYS A 618 27.73 -1.88 -15.06
CA LYS A 618 26.75 -1.45 -16.09
C LYS A 618 26.10 -0.08 -15.76
N ARG A 619 26.58 0.64 -14.74
CA ARG A 619 26.11 2.00 -14.44
C ARG A 619 26.72 3.00 -15.43
N TRP A 620 25.89 3.90 -15.94
CA TRP A 620 26.32 4.96 -16.85
C TRP A 620 27.21 5.98 -16.14
N VAL A 621 28.49 6.05 -16.51
CA VAL A 621 29.49 6.94 -15.90
C VAL A 621 29.05 8.41 -15.98
N THR A 622 28.38 8.80 -17.07
CA THR A 622 27.87 10.17 -17.29
C THR A 622 26.87 10.65 -16.24
N THR A 623 26.19 9.73 -15.55
CA THR A 623 25.22 10.05 -14.49
C THR A 623 25.86 10.38 -13.14
N VAL A 624 27.16 10.10 -12.98
CA VAL A 624 27.90 10.32 -11.73
C VAL A 624 28.53 11.71 -11.73
N SER A 625 28.58 12.37 -10.58
CA SER A 625 29.20 13.70 -10.43
C SER A 625 30.69 13.66 -10.78
N PRO A 626 31.24 14.69 -11.46
CA PRO A 626 32.66 14.79 -11.74
C PRO A 626 33.56 14.64 -10.51
N VAL A 627 33.12 15.14 -9.35
CA VAL A 627 33.86 15.01 -8.08
C VAL A 627 34.02 13.55 -7.67
N VAL A 628 32.94 12.77 -7.75
CA VAL A 628 32.95 11.35 -7.36
C VAL A 628 33.74 10.51 -8.36
N ARG A 629 33.69 10.85 -9.66
CA ARG A 629 34.42 10.12 -10.70
C ARG A 629 35.94 10.07 -10.46
N LYS A 630 36.52 11.07 -9.78
CA LYS A 630 37.95 11.10 -9.42
C LYS A 630 38.37 9.90 -8.57
N TYR A 631 37.43 9.35 -7.80
CA TYR A 631 37.66 8.29 -6.83
C TYR A 631 37.14 6.94 -7.34
N CYS A 632 36.78 6.82 -8.62
CA CYS A 632 36.22 5.59 -9.18
C CYS A 632 37.22 4.90 -10.11
N LEU A 633 37.12 3.57 -10.19
CA LEU A 633 37.82 2.78 -11.20
C LEU A 633 37.04 2.83 -12.51
N ILE A 634 37.59 3.52 -13.50
CA ILE A 634 36.97 3.73 -14.82
C ILE A 634 37.93 3.22 -15.90
N GLU A 635 37.42 2.41 -16.81
CA GLU A 635 38.10 1.97 -18.03
C GLU A 635 37.41 2.58 -19.25
N GLU A 636 38.17 2.85 -20.30
CA GLU A 636 37.63 3.21 -21.61
C GLU A 636 37.61 1.98 -22.52
N ARG A 637 36.41 1.53 -22.92
CA ARG A 637 36.22 0.44 -23.88
C ARG A 637 35.42 0.96 -25.08
N ASN A 638 35.96 0.80 -26.29
CA ASN A 638 35.29 1.16 -27.55
C ASN A 638 34.76 2.61 -27.61
N GLY A 639 35.46 3.57 -26.97
CA GLY A 639 35.04 4.98 -26.92
C GLY A 639 33.93 5.28 -25.89
N SER A 640 33.54 4.32 -25.06
CA SER A 640 32.62 4.48 -23.94
C SER A 640 33.34 4.24 -22.61
N SER A 641 33.16 5.14 -21.64
CA SER A 641 33.68 4.96 -20.29
C SER A 641 32.78 4.01 -19.50
N SER A 642 33.36 2.98 -18.88
CA SER A 642 32.66 2.00 -18.03
C SER A 642 33.37 1.82 -16.69
N PHE A 643 32.64 1.44 -15.64
CA PHE A 643 33.26 1.13 -14.35
C PHE A 643 33.90 -0.26 -14.37
N ARG A 644 35.07 -0.39 -13.74
CA ARG A 644 35.82 -1.65 -13.58
C ARG A 644 35.70 -2.18 -12.13
N LEU A 645 35.79 -3.50 -11.97
CA LEU A 645 35.88 -4.15 -10.65
C LEU A 645 37.29 -3.98 -10.05
N PRO A 646 37.40 -3.86 -8.72
CA PRO A 646 38.70 -3.72 -8.06
C PRO A 646 39.55 -5.00 -8.18
N ILE A 647 40.88 -4.84 -8.18
CA ILE A 647 41.84 -5.91 -7.85
C ILE A 647 42.46 -5.65 -6.48
N GLN A 648 43.17 -6.63 -5.93
CA GLN A 648 43.83 -6.51 -4.62
C GLN A 648 44.74 -5.28 -4.53
N GLU A 649 45.54 -4.99 -5.57
CA GLU A 649 46.44 -3.84 -5.63
C GLU A 649 45.71 -2.49 -5.51
N ASP A 650 44.52 -2.35 -6.13
CA ASP A 650 43.70 -1.13 -6.05
C ASP A 650 43.28 -0.86 -4.59
N LEU A 651 43.01 -1.94 -3.84
CA LEU A 651 42.59 -1.84 -2.44
C LEU A 651 43.78 -1.58 -1.52
N GLU A 652 44.95 -2.12 -1.84
CA GLU A 652 46.18 -1.91 -1.05
C GLU A 652 46.64 -0.46 -1.04
N ASP A 653 46.50 0.27 -2.16
CA ASP A 653 46.87 1.69 -2.28
C ASP A 653 45.84 2.66 -1.66
N CYS A 654 44.69 2.17 -1.19
CA CYS A 654 43.65 3.00 -0.58
C CYS A 654 43.42 2.66 0.90
N ASN A 655 43.01 3.68 1.68
CA ASN A 655 42.73 3.52 3.11
C ASN A 655 41.23 3.50 3.40
N ILE A 656 40.40 4.02 2.48
CA ILE A 656 38.95 4.12 2.65
C ILE A 656 38.26 3.56 1.41
N VAL A 657 37.53 2.46 1.55
CA VAL A 657 36.76 1.85 0.46
C VAL A 657 35.28 2.14 0.68
N VAL A 658 34.64 2.83 -0.26
CA VAL A 658 33.23 3.26 -0.21
C VAL A 658 32.39 2.45 -1.20
N VAL A 659 31.48 1.64 -0.67
CA VAL A 659 30.63 0.71 -1.43
C VAL A 659 29.16 0.82 -1.04
N THR A 660 28.28 0.30 -1.89
CA THR A 660 26.93 -0.10 -1.44
C THR A 660 26.98 -1.53 -0.88
N LEU A 661 26.01 -1.89 -0.03
CA LEU A 661 25.87 -3.26 0.49
C LEU A 661 25.90 -4.31 -0.62
N SER A 662 25.18 -4.06 -1.73
CA SER A 662 25.19 -4.95 -2.90
C SER A 662 26.58 -5.07 -3.53
N THR A 663 27.28 -3.97 -3.79
CA THR A 663 28.63 -4.01 -4.40
C THR A 663 29.71 -4.52 -3.46
N SER A 664 29.46 -4.59 -2.15
CA SER A 664 30.43 -5.12 -1.19
C SER A 664 30.72 -6.61 -1.41
N VAL A 665 29.83 -7.35 -2.08
CA VAL A 665 30.05 -8.76 -2.46
C VAL A 665 31.27 -8.92 -3.37
N TYR A 666 31.61 -7.93 -4.19
CA TYR A 666 32.79 -8.02 -5.05
C TYR A 666 34.10 -8.04 -4.26
N LEU A 667 34.11 -7.49 -3.04
CA LEU A 667 35.27 -7.54 -2.16
C LEU A 667 35.49 -8.94 -1.58
N SER A 668 34.42 -9.71 -1.36
CA SER A 668 34.53 -11.06 -0.79
C SER A 668 35.10 -12.08 -1.78
N ALA A 669 35.02 -11.79 -3.08
CA ALA A 669 35.64 -12.59 -4.13
C ALA A 669 37.15 -12.38 -4.28
N LEU A 670 37.72 -11.32 -3.69
CA LEU A 670 39.13 -10.95 -3.85
C LEU A 670 40.11 -11.66 -2.90
N GLU A 671 39.65 -12.66 -2.14
CA GLU A 671 40.46 -13.43 -1.17
C GLU A 671 41.38 -12.55 -0.30
N LEU A 672 40.86 -11.41 0.15
CA LEU A 672 41.63 -10.44 0.94
C LEU A 672 42.16 -11.07 2.24
N PRO A 673 43.33 -10.61 2.74
CA PRO A 673 43.84 -11.03 4.04
C PRO A 673 42.78 -10.88 5.15
N HIS A 674 42.75 -11.82 6.09
CA HIS A 674 41.72 -11.88 7.13
C HIS A 674 41.64 -10.63 8.01
N ASP A 675 42.69 -9.81 8.09
CA ASP A 675 42.78 -8.56 8.86
C ASP A 675 42.90 -7.31 7.99
N PHE A 676 42.45 -7.39 6.74
CA PHE A 676 42.55 -6.28 5.80
C PHE A 676 41.79 -5.03 6.26
N PHE A 677 40.56 -5.14 6.77
CA PHE A 677 39.81 -3.99 7.28
C PHE A 677 39.85 -3.92 8.81
N THR A 678 40.35 -2.79 9.32
CA THR A 678 40.34 -2.52 10.76
C THR A 678 38.96 -2.07 11.24
N HIS A 679 38.22 -1.34 10.39
CA HIS A 679 36.88 -0.85 10.70
C HIS A 679 35.90 -1.08 9.54
N ILE A 680 34.68 -1.47 9.88
CA ILE A 680 33.56 -1.60 8.93
C ILE A 680 32.41 -0.72 9.43
N PHE A 681 32.04 0.27 8.62
CA PHE A 681 30.92 1.17 8.86
C PHE A 681 29.77 0.79 7.94
N ILE A 682 28.57 0.62 8.49
CA ILE A 682 27.34 0.42 7.72
C ILE A 682 26.36 1.54 8.07
N ASP A 683 26.25 2.53 7.20
CA ASP A 683 25.27 3.61 7.32
C ASP A 683 23.95 3.22 6.64
N GLU A 684 22.85 3.76 7.16
CA GLU A 684 21.48 3.37 6.80
C GLU A 684 21.19 1.86 6.96
N ALA A 685 21.86 1.20 7.93
CA ALA A 685 21.70 -0.23 8.21
C ALA A 685 20.26 -0.63 8.57
N ALA A 686 19.47 0.32 9.05
CA ALA A 686 18.04 0.11 9.32
C ALA A 686 17.21 -0.12 8.04
N GLN A 687 17.68 0.34 6.88
CA GLN A 687 16.98 0.25 5.60
C GLN A 687 17.31 -1.04 4.83
N ALA A 688 18.22 -1.86 5.35
CA ALA A 688 18.67 -3.09 4.71
C ALA A 688 18.08 -4.32 5.42
N LEU A 689 17.89 -5.40 4.66
CA LEU A 689 17.61 -6.70 5.27
C LEU A 689 18.82 -7.16 6.07
N GLU A 690 18.59 -8.01 7.07
CA GLU A 690 19.70 -8.56 7.84
C GLU A 690 20.66 -9.35 6.93
N CYS A 691 20.16 -10.09 5.94
CA CYS A 691 20.96 -10.80 4.93
C CYS A 691 21.76 -9.88 3.99
N GLU A 692 21.33 -8.63 3.79
CA GLU A 692 22.12 -7.63 3.04
C GLU A 692 23.23 -7.02 3.90
N THR A 693 22.93 -6.81 5.19
CA THR A 693 23.84 -6.15 6.14
C THR A 693 25.06 -7.03 6.46
N ILE A 694 24.92 -8.35 6.35
CA ILE A 694 26.02 -9.30 6.62
C ILE A 694 27.07 -9.37 5.52
N THR A 695 26.78 -8.94 4.29
CA THR A 695 27.73 -9.00 3.15
C THR A 695 29.09 -8.37 3.47
N PRO A 696 29.18 -7.11 3.94
CA PRO A 696 30.47 -6.53 4.31
C PRO A 696 31.08 -7.18 5.56
N LEU A 697 30.28 -7.81 6.43
CA LEU A 697 30.77 -8.48 7.64
C LEU A 697 31.56 -9.76 7.33
N LEU A 698 31.49 -10.29 6.10
CA LEU A 698 32.39 -11.35 5.65
C LEU A 698 33.86 -10.96 5.74
N MET A 699 34.15 -9.67 5.57
CA MET A 699 35.50 -9.12 5.65
C MET A 699 35.89 -8.74 7.09
N ALA A 700 35.03 -9.01 8.07
CA ALA A 700 35.26 -8.74 9.47
C ALA A 700 35.94 -9.92 10.17
N ASN A 701 36.84 -9.62 11.10
CA ASN A 701 37.41 -10.58 12.04
C ASN A 701 37.23 -10.10 13.49
N GLU A 702 37.72 -10.88 14.46
CA GLU A 702 37.58 -10.56 15.89
C GLU A 702 38.23 -9.23 16.31
N LYS A 703 39.19 -8.73 15.54
CA LYS A 703 39.88 -7.45 15.72
C LYS A 703 39.23 -6.31 14.92
N THR A 704 38.27 -6.59 14.04
CA THR A 704 37.58 -5.58 13.24
C THR A 704 36.53 -4.88 14.08
N ARG A 705 36.53 -3.54 14.07
CA ARG A 705 35.48 -2.74 14.71
C ARG A 705 34.29 -2.58 13.76
N ILE A 706 33.11 -3.02 14.18
CA ILE A 706 31.88 -2.91 13.40
C ILE A 706 31.03 -1.76 13.94
N VAL A 707 30.57 -0.87 13.06
CA VAL A 707 29.71 0.27 13.37
C VAL A 707 28.46 0.19 12.50
N LEU A 708 27.29 0.08 13.12
CA LEU A 708 25.99 0.12 12.43
C LEU A 708 25.28 1.42 12.78
N ALA A 709 24.95 2.22 11.77
CA ALA A 709 24.20 3.45 11.94
C ALA A 709 22.89 3.45 11.15
N GLY A 710 21.87 4.10 11.69
CA GLY A 710 20.58 4.18 11.01
C GLY A 710 19.44 4.71 11.87
N ASP A 711 18.27 4.76 11.26
CA ASP A 711 17.01 5.17 11.88
C ASP A 711 15.93 4.11 11.63
N TYR A 712 15.62 3.31 12.64
CA TYR A 712 14.65 2.20 12.54
C TYR A 712 13.19 2.66 12.36
N MET A 713 12.90 3.96 12.57
CA MET A 713 11.57 4.55 12.36
C MET A 713 11.39 5.16 10.97
N GLN A 714 12.42 5.16 10.12
CA GLN A 714 12.30 5.48 8.69
C GLN A 714 12.05 4.21 7.86
N MET A 715 12.07 4.32 6.53
CA MET A 715 11.81 3.20 5.60
C MET A 715 12.64 1.96 5.96
N THR A 716 11.99 0.80 5.92
CA THR A 716 12.61 -0.53 6.07
C THR A 716 12.40 -1.34 4.79
N PRO A 717 13.21 -2.39 4.55
CA PRO A 717 13.05 -3.24 3.38
C PRO A 717 11.65 -3.88 3.35
N GLU A 718 11.06 -4.01 2.16
CA GLU A 718 9.78 -4.67 1.96
C GLU A 718 10.00 -6.19 1.84
N VAL A 719 9.35 -6.96 2.71
CA VAL A 719 9.30 -8.42 2.64
C VAL A 719 7.91 -8.80 2.15
N PHE A 720 7.78 -9.59 1.09
CA PHE A 720 6.50 -9.88 0.45
C PHE A 720 5.78 -11.04 1.13
N SER A 721 6.52 -12.05 1.60
CA SER A 721 5.99 -13.21 2.30
C SER A 721 5.34 -12.85 3.65
N PRO A 722 4.04 -13.12 3.84
CA PRO A 722 3.41 -13.01 5.16
C PRO A 722 4.03 -13.98 6.18
N PHE A 723 4.51 -15.14 5.73
CA PHE A 723 5.17 -16.12 6.58
C PHE A 723 6.52 -15.59 7.06
N ALA A 724 7.38 -15.10 6.15
CA ALA A 724 8.68 -14.56 6.52
C ALA A 724 8.56 -13.29 7.38
N LYS A 725 7.56 -12.44 7.11
CA LYS A 725 7.23 -11.27 7.96
C LYS A 725 6.93 -11.68 9.40
N LYS A 726 6.12 -12.72 9.63
CA LYS A 726 5.80 -13.26 10.97
C LYS A 726 7.03 -13.81 11.70
N ARG A 727 8.09 -14.14 10.97
CA ARG A 727 9.38 -14.61 11.51
C ARG A 727 10.43 -13.52 11.57
N ASN A 728 10.00 -12.26 11.57
CA ASN A 728 10.85 -11.08 11.72
C ASN A 728 11.91 -10.89 10.62
N MET A 729 11.74 -11.48 9.43
CA MET A 729 12.66 -11.22 8.31
C MET A 729 12.69 -9.73 7.89
N HIS A 730 11.61 -9.00 8.17
CA HIS A 730 11.48 -7.57 7.91
C HIS A 730 12.22 -6.68 8.94
N VAL A 731 12.75 -7.27 10.01
CA VAL A 731 13.52 -6.56 11.04
C VAL A 731 14.98 -6.51 10.61
N SER A 732 15.56 -5.30 10.55
CA SER A 732 16.97 -5.12 10.19
C SER A 732 17.91 -5.59 11.30
N LEU A 733 19.17 -5.87 10.95
CA LEU A 733 20.20 -6.25 11.93
C LEU A 733 20.34 -5.20 13.04
N LEU A 734 20.37 -3.91 12.65
CA LEU A 734 20.47 -2.79 13.58
C LEU A 734 19.29 -2.78 14.57
N GLU A 735 18.07 -2.99 14.08
CA GLU A 735 16.86 -3.00 14.92
C GLU A 735 16.84 -4.20 15.89
N ARG A 736 17.28 -5.37 15.43
CA ARG A 736 17.41 -6.58 16.26
C ARG A 736 18.45 -6.39 17.36
N LEU A 737 19.64 -5.92 17.01
CA LEU A 737 20.72 -5.65 17.97
C LEU A 737 20.33 -4.55 18.96
N TYR A 738 19.65 -3.50 18.50
CA TYR A 738 19.15 -2.44 19.38
C TYR A 738 18.19 -2.97 20.44
N SER A 739 17.25 -3.84 20.03
CA SER A 739 16.31 -4.47 20.96
C SER A 739 17.06 -5.34 21.99
N MET A 740 18.04 -6.11 21.53
CA MET A 740 18.91 -6.95 22.37
C MET A 740 19.75 -6.13 23.37
N TYR A 741 20.32 -4.99 22.93
CA TYR A 741 21.15 -4.12 23.76
C TYR A 741 20.32 -3.38 24.80
N THR A 742 19.11 -2.97 24.44
CA THR A 742 18.16 -2.34 25.37
C THR A 742 17.75 -3.32 26.47
N SER A 743 17.43 -4.58 26.13
CA SER A 743 17.06 -5.60 27.12
C SER A 743 18.22 -6.01 28.03
N SER A 744 19.47 -5.92 27.54
CA SER A 744 20.67 -6.29 28.29
C SER A 744 21.38 -5.11 28.95
N ASN A 745 20.84 -3.89 28.83
CA ASN A 745 21.44 -2.63 29.29
C ASN A 745 22.89 -2.42 28.80
N SER A 746 23.14 -2.70 27.51
CA SER A 746 24.45 -2.46 26.91
C SER A 746 24.74 -0.96 26.77
N SER A 747 26.01 -0.59 26.99
CA SER A 747 26.56 0.74 26.69
C SER A 747 26.90 0.92 25.21
N CYS A 748 26.83 -0.13 24.38
CA CYS A 748 27.27 -0.12 22.99
C CYS A 748 26.25 0.44 21.99
N SER A 749 25.10 0.93 22.49
CA SER A 749 24.12 1.67 21.70
C SER A 749 24.11 3.14 22.08
N ILE A 750 24.41 4.01 21.13
CA ILE A 750 24.44 5.46 21.31
C ILE A 750 23.28 6.07 20.53
N LEU A 751 22.38 6.72 21.27
CA LEU A 751 21.24 7.44 20.71
C LEU A 751 21.59 8.93 20.55
N LEU A 752 21.56 9.41 19.31
CA LEU A 752 21.66 10.83 18.97
C LEU A 752 20.25 11.45 18.99
N TYR A 753 20.05 12.47 19.82
CA TYR A 753 18.74 13.11 20.02
C TYR A 753 18.70 14.61 19.68
N GLU A 754 19.85 15.24 19.43
CA GLU A 754 19.91 16.67 19.10
C GLU A 754 19.74 16.86 17.59
N ASN A 755 18.63 17.48 17.17
CA ASN A 755 18.33 17.71 15.76
C ASN A 755 18.81 19.10 15.30
N TYR A 756 19.55 19.15 14.20
CA TYR A 756 20.09 20.38 13.61
C TYR A 756 19.40 20.80 12.31
N ARG A 757 18.45 19.99 11.81
CA ARG A 757 17.84 20.18 10.50
C ARG A 757 16.59 21.05 10.56
N ALA A 758 15.64 20.71 11.42
CA ALA A 758 14.27 21.22 11.31
C ALA A 758 13.83 22.11 12.47
N HIS A 759 12.81 22.92 12.19
CA HIS A 759 12.16 23.83 13.12
C HIS A 759 11.54 23.06 14.31
N ASP A 760 11.56 23.68 15.50
CA ASP A 760 11.09 23.11 16.78
C ASP A 760 9.74 22.40 16.65
N LYS A 761 8.75 23.03 16.03
CA LYS A 761 7.39 22.48 15.87
C LYS A 761 7.31 21.23 14.97
N ILE A 762 8.19 21.11 13.97
CA ILE A 762 8.29 19.89 13.17
C ILE A 762 8.94 18.78 14.01
N ILE A 763 9.98 19.11 14.77
CA ILE A 763 10.63 18.16 15.68
C ILE A 763 9.67 17.69 16.78
N GLN A 764 8.92 18.60 17.39
CA GLN A 764 7.92 18.29 18.40
C GLN A 764 6.90 17.27 17.86
N PHE A 765 6.30 17.54 16.70
CA PHE A 765 5.34 16.63 16.08
C PHE A 765 5.96 15.27 15.74
N THR A 766 7.15 15.25 15.14
CA THR A 766 7.81 14.00 14.74
C THR A 766 8.30 13.19 15.94
N SER A 767 8.79 13.84 16.99
CA SER A 767 9.20 13.22 18.25
C SER A 767 8.02 12.58 18.98
N GLU A 768 6.91 13.31 19.11
CA GLU A 768 5.65 12.81 19.68
C GLU A 768 5.09 11.64 18.87
N SER A 769 5.04 11.77 17.54
CA SER A 769 4.35 10.82 16.66
C SER A 769 5.16 9.56 16.31
N PHE A 770 6.49 9.66 16.26
CA PHE A 770 7.36 8.59 15.75
C PHE A 770 8.49 8.16 16.71
N TYR A 771 8.87 8.94 17.73
CA TYR A 771 10.07 8.64 18.54
C TYR A 771 9.83 8.62 20.06
N ASN A 772 8.60 8.30 20.51
CA ASN A 772 8.20 8.16 21.92
C ASN A 772 8.60 9.36 22.80
N GLN A 773 8.02 10.54 22.53
CA GLN A 773 7.89 11.78 23.34
C GLN A 773 9.13 12.40 24.03
N GLU A 774 10.14 11.65 24.45
CA GLU A 774 11.22 12.11 25.35
C GLU A 774 12.60 12.23 24.68
N ASN A 775 12.74 11.94 23.39
CA ASN A 775 14.05 11.60 22.84
C ASN A 775 14.57 12.47 21.70
N VAL A 776 13.90 13.56 21.31
CA VAL A 776 14.42 14.45 20.25
C VAL A 776 14.06 15.91 20.52
N PHE A 777 15.06 16.78 20.53
CA PHE A 777 14.84 18.24 20.60
C PHE A 777 15.66 18.96 19.54
N THR A 778 15.19 20.14 19.12
CA THR A 778 15.90 20.93 18.13
C THR A 778 17.00 21.77 18.76
N LYS A 779 18.18 21.78 18.15
CA LYS A 779 19.19 22.84 18.29
C LYS A 779 19.21 23.77 17.09
N SER A 780 18.39 23.47 16.08
CA SER A 780 18.31 24.25 14.87
C SER A 780 17.65 25.60 15.14
N LYS A 781 18.24 26.67 14.62
CA LYS A 781 17.65 28.03 14.65
C LYS A 781 16.88 28.31 13.34
N GLN A 782 16.19 27.31 12.80
CA GLN A 782 15.39 27.55 11.60
C GLN A 782 14.28 28.53 11.93
N ILE A 783 14.05 29.47 11.02
CA ILE A 783 13.03 30.50 11.17
C ILE A 783 11.74 29.99 10.53
N PRO A 784 10.57 30.12 11.19
CA PRO A 784 9.28 29.74 10.62
C PRO A 784 8.85 30.72 9.52
N HIS A 785 7.86 30.33 8.72
CA HIS A 785 7.25 31.25 7.76
C HIS A 785 6.37 32.26 8.53
N PRO A 786 6.37 33.56 8.19
CA PRO A 786 5.60 34.58 8.92
C PRO A 786 4.09 34.36 8.81
N LYS A 787 3.61 33.85 7.67
CA LYS A 787 2.19 33.57 7.41
C LYS A 787 1.75 32.14 7.73
N TYR A 788 2.64 31.16 7.58
CA TYR A 788 2.27 29.74 7.63
C TYR A 788 2.93 29.09 8.84
N TYR A 789 2.12 28.46 9.68
CA TYR A 789 2.64 27.65 10.77
C TYR A 789 3.49 26.50 10.19
N PRO A 790 4.60 26.09 10.82
CA PRO A 790 5.50 25.05 10.30
C PRO A 790 4.84 23.72 9.91
N LEU A 791 3.65 23.43 10.46
CA LEU A 791 2.77 22.35 10.03
C LEU A 791 1.50 23.00 9.48
N THR A 792 1.21 22.85 8.19
CA THR A 792 0.04 23.48 7.56
C THR A 792 -0.73 22.46 6.75
N PHE A 793 -2.06 22.52 6.80
CA PHE A 793 -2.95 21.63 6.05
C PHE A 793 -3.91 22.41 5.15
N PHE A 794 -3.93 22.08 3.86
CA PHE A 794 -4.82 22.61 2.84
C PHE A 794 -5.81 21.52 2.42
N THR A 795 -7.08 21.74 2.73
CA THR A 795 -8.16 20.81 2.38
C THR A 795 -8.51 20.91 0.91
N THR A 796 -8.48 19.77 0.23
CA THR A 796 -8.92 19.65 -1.17
C THR A 796 -10.03 18.62 -1.30
N ARG A 797 -11.19 19.06 -1.79
CA ARG A 797 -12.31 18.17 -2.14
C ARG A 797 -12.19 17.74 -3.61
N GLY A 798 -11.17 16.96 -3.89
CA GLY A 798 -10.93 16.39 -5.21
C GLY A 798 -11.56 15.00 -5.37
N GLU A 799 -11.52 14.49 -6.60
CA GLU A 799 -11.76 13.07 -6.88
C GLU A 799 -10.44 12.47 -7.36
N ASP A 800 -10.14 11.26 -6.87
CA ASP A 800 -9.01 10.51 -7.36
C ASP A 800 -9.42 9.66 -8.57
N VAL A 801 -8.71 9.89 -9.67
CA VAL A 801 -8.97 9.30 -10.98
C VAL A 801 -7.78 8.43 -11.37
N GLN A 802 -8.06 7.35 -12.10
CA GLN A 802 -7.05 6.53 -12.75
C GLN A 802 -7.31 6.58 -14.26
N ASP A 803 -6.34 7.03 -15.04
CA ASP A 803 -6.48 7.05 -16.51
C ASP A 803 -6.49 5.63 -17.09
N LYS A 804 -6.98 5.49 -18.33
CA LYS A 804 -7.17 4.20 -18.99
C LYS A 804 -5.90 3.34 -19.07
N ASN A 805 -4.72 3.95 -19.25
CA ASN A 805 -3.44 3.26 -19.34
C ASN A 805 -2.53 3.44 -18.10
N ALA A 806 -3.02 4.12 -17.05
CA ALA A 806 -2.24 4.48 -15.87
C ALA A 806 -2.29 3.42 -14.77
N THR A 807 -1.14 3.06 -14.20
CA THR A 807 -1.03 2.12 -13.07
C THR A 807 -1.23 2.80 -11.71
N ALA A 808 -1.25 4.13 -11.69
CA ALA A 808 -1.33 4.95 -10.49
C ALA A 808 -2.55 5.89 -10.52
N PHE A 809 -3.01 6.30 -9.34
CA PHE A 809 -4.06 7.31 -9.22
C PHE A 809 -3.47 8.72 -9.23
N TYR A 810 -4.27 9.69 -9.65
CA TYR A 810 -3.99 11.10 -9.52
C TYR A 810 -5.23 11.86 -9.06
N ASN A 811 -5.02 13.05 -8.50
CA ASN A 811 -6.10 13.93 -8.07
C ASN A 811 -5.80 15.34 -8.59
N ILE A 812 -6.50 15.75 -9.65
CA ILE A 812 -6.22 17.00 -10.36
C ILE A 812 -6.48 18.24 -9.48
N SER A 813 -7.46 18.17 -8.58
CA SER A 813 -7.74 19.26 -7.63
C SER A 813 -6.58 19.45 -6.66
N GLU A 814 -5.98 18.37 -6.16
CA GLU A 814 -4.74 18.45 -5.39
C GLU A 814 -3.58 19.01 -6.22
N VAL A 815 -3.46 18.63 -7.50
CA VAL A 815 -2.40 19.17 -8.36
C VAL A 815 -2.50 20.69 -8.51
N TYR A 816 -3.70 21.22 -8.77
CA TYR A 816 -3.91 22.67 -8.88
C TYR A 816 -3.59 23.38 -7.58
N GLU A 817 -4.08 22.86 -6.45
CA GLU A 817 -3.82 23.41 -5.13
C GLU A 817 -2.31 23.43 -4.84
N VAL A 818 -1.59 22.32 -5.06
CA VAL A 818 -0.13 22.25 -4.86
C VAL A 818 0.60 23.31 -5.69
N VAL A 819 0.26 23.43 -6.98
CA VAL A 819 0.89 24.40 -7.89
C VAL A 819 0.62 25.84 -7.43
N GLU A 820 -0.60 26.12 -6.98
CA GLU A 820 -0.98 27.42 -6.45
C GLU A 820 -0.23 27.76 -5.17
N ARG A 821 -0.16 26.82 -4.21
CA ARG A 821 0.58 27.01 -2.95
C ARG A 821 2.09 27.19 -3.19
N VAL A 822 2.67 26.48 -4.15
CA VAL A 822 4.09 26.67 -4.55
C VAL A 822 4.31 28.05 -5.18
N ALA A 823 3.39 28.51 -6.03
CA ALA A 823 3.47 29.85 -6.60
C ALA A 823 3.32 30.95 -5.53
N GLU A 824 2.38 30.78 -4.60
CA GLU A 824 2.18 31.70 -3.47
C GLU A 824 3.40 31.74 -2.53
N LEU A 825 4.09 30.61 -2.34
CA LEU A 825 5.35 30.55 -1.59
C LEU A 825 6.50 31.25 -2.30
N LYS A 826 6.54 31.23 -3.64
CA LYS A 826 7.53 31.99 -4.43
C LYS A 826 7.34 33.49 -4.26
N GLU A 827 6.09 33.95 -4.23
CA GLU A 827 5.75 35.38 -4.04
C GLU A 827 5.97 35.86 -2.61
N ASN A 828 5.67 35.01 -1.61
CA ASN A 828 5.76 35.34 -0.19
C ASN A 828 7.00 34.74 0.48
N TRP A 829 8.06 34.47 -0.27
CA TRP A 829 9.26 33.84 0.28
C TRP A 829 9.90 34.73 1.35
N PRO A 830 10.09 34.24 2.60
CA PRO A 830 10.66 35.03 3.68
C PRO A 830 12.09 35.48 3.35
N ALA A 831 12.38 36.77 3.48
CA ALA A 831 13.73 37.31 3.27
C ALA A 831 14.77 36.64 4.18
N GLU A 832 14.36 36.23 5.37
CA GLU A 832 15.18 35.53 6.37
C GLU A 832 15.60 34.11 5.92
N TRP A 833 14.93 33.54 4.91
CA TRP A 833 15.31 32.25 4.30
C TRP A 833 16.34 32.40 3.18
N GLY A 834 16.73 33.63 2.85
CA GLY A 834 17.57 33.96 1.69
C GLY A 834 16.78 34.04 0.39
N ASP A 835 17.50 34.17 -0.72
CA ASP A 835 16.88 34.24 -2.05
C ASP A 835 16.08 32.97 -2.37
N PHE A 836 14.95 33.14 -3.05
CA PHE A 836 14.12 32.03 -3.46
C PHE A 836 14.89 31.13 -4.45
N ASN A 837 15.12 29.88 -4.03
CA ASN A 837 15.67 28.84 -4.89
C ASN A 837 14.63 27.72 -5.02
N GLU A 838 14.22 27.44 -6.26
CA GLU A 838 13.24 26.40 -6.57
C GLU A 838 13.66 25.01 -6.04
N HIS A 839 14.96 24.70 -6.00
CA HIS A 839 15.48 23.45 -5.42
C HIS A 839 15.29 23.34 -3.90
N SER A 840 14.98 24.45 -3.22
CA SER A 840 14.70 24.48 -1.79
C SER A 840 13.27 24.04 -1.45
N VAL A 841 12.42 23.84 -2.47
CA VAL A 841 11.06 23.32 -2.32
C VAL A 841 11.01 21.89 -2.85
N GLY A 842 10.51 20.98 -2.01
CA GLY A 842 10.26 19.58 -2.36
C GLY A 842 8.76 19.30 -2.38
N VAL A 843 8.25 18.66 -3.43
CA VAL A 843 6.85 18.21 -3.51
C VAL A 843 6.82 16.69 -3.58
N PHE A 844 6.17 16.03 -2.62
CA PHE A 844 6.16 14.58 -2.51
C PHE A 844 4.76 13.99 -2.60
N THR A 845 4.67 12.88 -3.30
CA THR A 845 3.44 12.11 -3.44
C THR A 845 3.78 10.63 -3.61
N PRO A 846 2.93 9.67 -3.18
CA PRO A 846 3.21 8.24 -3.37
C PRO A 846 3.18 7.79 -4.85
N TYR A 847 2.48 8.54 -5.71
CA TYR A 847 2.05 8.10 -7.05
C TYR A 847 2.81 8.80 -8.18
N ALA A 848 3.32 8.06 -9.18
CA ALA A 848 4.05 8.68 -10.32
C ALA A 848 3.20 9.63 -11.16
N ASP A 849 1.95 9.26 -11.43
CA ASP A 849 1.08 10.06 -12.29
C ASP A 849 0.82 11.44 -11.68
N GLN A 850 0.67 11.49 -10.36
CA GLN A 850 0.60 12.73 -9.61
C GLN A 850 1.91 13.54 -9.75
N VAL A 851 3.09 12.91 -9.65
CA VAL A 851 4.40 13.56 -9.89
C VAL A 851 4.46 14.18 -11.28
N PHE A 852 4.10 13.42 -12.31
CA PHE A 852 4.14 13.88 -13.70
C PHE A 852 3.24 15.10 -13.93
N ARG A 853 2.01 15.05 -13.42
CA ARG A 853 1.03 16.14 -13.56
C ARG A 853 1.45 17.41 -12.84
N ILE A 854 1.95 17.30 -11.61
CA ILE A 854 2.50 18.44 -10.86
C ILE A 854 3.67 19.05 -11.62
N ARG A 855 4.64 18.25 -12.10
CA ARG A 855 5.76 18.75 -12.90
C ARG A 855 5.29 19.49 -14.15
N SER A 856 4.32 18.94 -14.87
CA SER A 856 3.78 19.55 -16.09
C SER A 856 3.13 20.92 -15.81
N LEU A 857 2.31 21.03 -14.78
CA LEU A 857 1.63 22.28 -14.43
C LEU A 857 2.56 23.32 -13.81
N LEU A 858 3.55 22.90 -13.00
CA LEU A 858 4.59 23.81 -12.51
C LEU A 858 5.41 24.41 -13.66
N ARG A 859 5.71 23.61 -14.70
CA ARG A 859 6.40 24.09 -15.90
C ARG A 859 5.61 25.13 -16.68
N GLN A 860 4.30 24.93 -16.79
CA GLN A 860 3.41 25.93 -17.41
C GLN A 860 3.37 27.26 -16.64
N ARG A 861 3.74 27.25 -15.36
CA ARG A 861 3.87 28.44 -14.51
C ARG A 861 5.30 28.98 -14.43
N TYR A 862 6.24 28.46 -15.23
CA TYR A 862 7.67 28.82 -15.21
C TYR A 862 8.33 28.59 -13.83
N ILE A 863 8.01 27.45 -13.21
CA ILE A 863 8.59 26.98 -11.94
C ILE A 863 9.14 25.55 -12.17
N ASP A 864 10.17 25.45 -13.02
CA ASP A 864 10.60 24.16 -13.58
C ASP A 864 11.48 23.34 -12.63
N ASN A 865 12.17 23.99 -11.69
CA ASN A 865 13.29 23.39 -10.94
C ASN A 865 12.90 22.90 -9.53
N VAL A 866 11.61 22.96 -9.18
CA VAL A 866 11.09 22.40 -7.93
C VAL A 866 11.22 20.88 -7.95
N CYS A 867 11.71 20.30 -6.84
CA CYS A 867 11.93 18.87 -6.75
C CYS A 867 10.61 18.14 -6.48
N VAL A 868 9.91 17.70 -7.52
CA VAL A 868 8.71 16.86 -7.41
C VAL A 868 9.11 15.40 -7.55
N GLU A 869 8.95 14.57 -6.52
CA GLU A 869 9.41 13.16 -6.53
C GLU A 869 8.47 12.24 -5.75
N ARG A 870 8.59 10.92 -5.99
CA ARG A 870 8.02 9.91 -5.08
C ARG A 870 8.86 9.84 -3.81
N VAL A 871 8.25 9.57 -2.66
CA VAL A 871 8.94 9.50 -1.36
C VAL A 871 10.14 8.53 -1.37
N ASN A 872 10.01 7.40 -2.07
CA ASN A 872 11.08 6.40 -2.19
C ASN A 872 12.38 6.98 -2.81
N ASN A 873 12.29 8.07 -3.59
CA ASN A 873 13.42 8.70 -4.28
C ASN A 873 14.00 9.93 -3.54
N VAL A 874 13.54 10.21 -2.31
CA VAL A 874 13.89 11.43 -1.55
C VAL A 874 14.89 11.15 -0.42
N GLN A 875 15.34 9.91 -0.27
CA GLN A 875 16.33 9.55 0.75
C GLN A 875 17.61 10.40 0.60
N GLY A 876 18.16 10.84 1.73
CA GLY A 876 19.33 11.72 1.79
C GLY A 876 19.10 13.19 1.40
N LYS A 877 17.98 13.56 0.76
CA LYS A 877 17.67 14.95 0.38
C LYS A 877 17.06 15.73 1.55
N GLN A 878 17.09 17.06 1.47
CA GLN A 878 16.54 17.99 2.47
C GLN A 878 16.03 19.24 1.75
N PHE A 879 14.94 19.82 2.24
CA PHE A 879 14.28 20.97 1.62
C PHE A 879 13.87 22.00 2.67
N ARG A 880 13.91 23.28 2.31
CA ARG A 880 13.38 24.36 3.16
C ARG A 880 11.89 24.16 3.41
N VAL A 881 11.15 23.89 2.35
CA VAL A 881 9.70 23.63 2.36
C VAL A 881 9.41 22.29 1.72
N VAL A 882 8.54 21.51 2.35
CA VAL A 882 8.00 20.26 1.80
C VAL A 882 6.49 20.39 1.63
N VAL A 883 6.00 20.08 0.45
CA VAL A 883 4.57 19.96 0.14
C VAL A 883 4.22 18.50 -0.08
N LEU A 884 3.26 17.95 0.65
CA LEU A 884 2.78 16.58 0.50
C LEU A 884 1.43 16.57 -0.23
N SER A 885 1.29 15.77 -1.29
CA SER A 885 0.01 15.50 -1.96
C SER A 885 -0.43 14.06 -1.68
N THR A 886 -1.60 13.91 -1.08
CA THR A 886 -2.11 12.63 -0.55
C THR A 886 -2.85 11.77 -1.57
N VAL A 887 -3.41 12.41 -2.61
CA VAL A 887 -4.14 11.87 -3.74
C VAL A 887 -5.47 11.19 -3.39
N ARG A 888 -5.42 10.17 -2.52
CA ARG A 888 -6.51 9.21 -2.31
C ARG A 888 -7.70 9.81 -1.56
N THR A 889 -8.90 9.45 -2.00
CA THR A 889 -10.17 9.80 -1.33
C THR A 889 -10.84 8.58 -0.71
N ARG A 890 -11.81 8.81 0.18
CA ARG A 890 -12.50 7.71 0.87
C ARG A 890 -13.31 6.81 -0.07
N LYS A 891 -13.86 7.34 -1.16
CA LYS A 891 -14.79 6.61 -2.04
C LYS A 891 -14.10 5.41 -2.72
N THR A 892 -12.89 5.61 -3.23
CA THR A 892 -12.10 4.62 -3.98
C THR A 892 -11.38 3.61 -3.07
N CYS A 893 -11.08 3.98 -1.83
CA CYS A 893 -10.44 3.09 -0.86
C CYS A 893 -11.38 2.02 -0.27
N LEU A 894 -12.71 2.20 -0.40
CA LEU A 894 -13.74 1.31 0.17
C LEU A 894 -14.35 0.34 -0.84
N THR A 895 -14.14 0.54 -2.15
CA THR A 895 -14.76 -0.25 -3.22
C THR A 895 -14.14 -1.64 -3.43
N SER A 896 -13.04 -1.96 -2.73
CA SER A 896 -12.38 -3.24 -2.83
C SER A 896 -12.84 -4.20 -1.71
N ASP A 897 -13.89 -5.00 -1.99
CA ASP A 897 -14.38 -6.11 -1.14
C ASP A 897 -13.37 -7.27 -0.96
N SER A 898 -12.14 -7.11 -1.43
CA SER A 898 -11.09 -8.12 -1.31
C SER A 898 -10.38 -8.02 0.03
N LYS A 899 -10.33 -9.14 0.77
CA LYS A 899 -9.54 -9.40 2.00
C LYS A 899 -8.01 -9.18 1.86
N LYS A 900 -7.53 -8.48 0.83
CA LYS A 900 -6.12 -8.21 0.56
C LYS A 900 -5.71 -6.86 1.19
N GLN A 901 -4.56 -6.85 1.85
CA GLN A 901 -3.98 -5.67 2.48
C GLN A 901 -3.44 -4.73 1.39
N MET A 902 -4.21 -3.69 1.02
CA MET A 902 -3.76 -2.67 0.07
C MET A 902 -2.87 -1.62 0.76
N ASP A 903 -1.92 -1.06 0.03
CA ASP A 903 -1.09 0.05 0.50
C ASP A 903 -1.50 1.34 -0.22
N TYR A 904 -2.14 2.24 0.51
CA TYR A 904 -2.61 3.56 0.09
C TYR A 904 -1.57 4.67 0.40
N GLY A 905 -0.29 4.33 0.45
CA GLY A 905 0.81 5.28 0.66
C GLY A 905 0.73 5.99 2.01
N PHE A 906 0.53 7.32 1.99
CA PHE A 906 0.50 8.15 3.19
C PHE A 906 -0.63 7.81 4.19
N LEU A 907 -1.66 7.09 3.75
CA LEU A 907 -2.76 6.65 4.61
C LEU A 907 -2.41 5.39 5.41
N SER A 908 -1.57 4.50 4.86
CA SER A 908 -1.31 3.16 5.40
C SER A 908 0.12 2.93 5.89
N ASN A 909 1.10 3.69 5.39
CA ASN A 909 2.51 3.47 5.65
C ASN A 909 3.13 4.58 6.51
N ILE A 910 3.29 4.28 7.80
CA ILE A 910 3.83 5.21 8.83
C ILE A 910 5.28 5.59 8.54
N LYS A 911 6.11 4.64 8.10
CA LYS A 911 7.54 4.86 7.81
C LYS A 911 7.73 5.74 6.56
N LEU A 912 6.89 5.56 5.55
CA LEU A 912 6.83 6.41 4.37
C LEU A 912 6.44 7.85 4.75
N LEU A 913 5.42 8.02 5.59
CA LEU A 913 5.00 9.33 6.08
C LEU A 913 6.10 10.03 6.89
N ASN A 914 6.71 9.33 7.85
CA ASN A 914 7.84 9.86 8.62
C ASN A 914 8.98 10.29 7.68
N THR A 915 9.36 9.44 6.73
CA THR A 915 10.43 9.76 5.77
C THR A 915 10.14 11.02 4.97
N ALA A 916 8.89 11.25 4.55
CA ALA A 916 8.49 12.44 3.80
C ALA A 916 8.51 13.74 4.65
N ILE A 917 7.90 13.71 5.84
CA ILE A 917 7.82 14.89 6.74
C ILE A 917 9.21 15.35 7.17
N THR A 918 10.10 14.40 7.46
CA THR A 918 11.46 14.65 7.98
C THR A 918 12.46 15.21 6.97
N ARG A 919 12.01 15.44 5.73
CA ARG A 919 12.79 16.16 4.71
C ARG A 919 12.69 17.68 4.85
N ALA A 920 11.68 18.18 5.55
CA ALA A 920 11.45 19.61 5.72
C ALA A 920 12.38 20.22 6.77
N GLN A 921 12.82 21.45 6.53
CA GLN A 921 13.57 22.25 7.49
C GLN A 921 12.66 23.26 8.21
N SER A 922 11.84 24.02 7.47
CA SER A 922 11.05 25.13 8.03
C SER A 922 9.54 24.93 7.94
N LEU A 923 9.03 24.29 6.87
CA LEU A 923 7.59 24.17 6.62
C LEU A 923 7.22 22.83 6.00
N VAL A 924 6.19 22.18 6.54
CA VAL A 924 5.49 21.01 6.00
C VAL A 924 4.07 21.45 5.66
N ALA A 925 3.77 21.56 4.37
CA ALA A 925 2.43 21.82 3.85
C ALA A 925 1.82 20.51 3.34
N VAL A 926 0.60 20.18 3.74
CA VAL A 926 -0.11 18.98 3.28
C VAL A 926 -1.33 19.40 2.50
N VAL A 927 -1.53 18.81 1.32
CA VAL A 927 -2.67 19.03 0.44
C VAL A 927 -3.39 17.69 0.30
N GLY A 928 -4.66 17.64 0.72
CA GLY A 928 -5.39 16.37 0.73
C GLY A 928 -6.83 16.42 1.25
N ASP A 929 -7.48 15.25 1.22
CA ASP A 929 -8.80 15.04 1.83
C ASP A 929 -8.65 14.64 3.31
N PRO A 930 -8.96 15.55 4.27
CA PRO A 930 -8.82 15.27 5.70
C PRO A 930 -9.75 14.15 6.17
N VAL A 931 -10.88 13.91 5.50
CA VAL A 931 -11.80 12.83 5.85
C VAL A 931 -11.17 11.48 5.51
N ALA A 932 -10.55 11.34 4.34
CA ALA A 932 -9.86 10.12 3.94
C ALA A 932 -8.68 9.82 4.88
N LEU A 933 -7.86 10.83 5.18
CA LEU A 933 -6.66 10.70 6.02
C LEU A 933 -6.98 10.28 7.46
N CYS A 934 -8.02 10.84 8.07
CA CYS A 934 -8.42 10.49 9.44
C CYS A 934 -9.22 9.19 9.54
N SER A 935 -9.65 8.59 8.43
CA SER A 935 -10.61 7.48 8.46
C SER A 935 -10.12 6.17 7.84
N ILE A 936 -9.03 6.19 7.08
CA ILE A 936 -8.51 5.02 6.36
C ILE A 936 -7.04 4.77 6.69
N GLY A 937 -6.69 3.50 6.85
CA GLY A 937 -5.31 3.05 6.98
C GLY A 937 -4.72 3.22 8.38
N LYS A 938 -3.45 2.84 8.52
CA LYS A 938 -2.73 2.79 9.80
C LYS A 938 -2.26 4.17 10.29
N CYS A 939 -2.19 5.17 9.40
CA CYS A 939 -1.73 6.52 9.73
C CYS A 939 -2.84 7.43 10.29
N SER A 940 -4.09 6.96 10.41
CA SER A 940 -5.23 7.79 10.76
C SER A 940 -5.04 8.61 12.05
N LYS A 941 -4.52 7.98 13.12
CA LYS A 941 -4.22 8.67 14.38
C LYS A 941 -3.11 9.74 14.26
N ILE A 942 -2.15 9.53 13.37
CA ILE A 942 -1.06 10.48 13.13
C ILE A 942 -1.61 11.69 12.37
N TRP A 943 -2.47 11.44 11.39
CA TRP A 943 -3.16 12.50 10.64
C TRP A 943 -4.15 13.28 11.50
N GLU A 944 -4.90 12.61 12.37
CA GLU A 944 -5.73 13.28 13.39
C GLU A 944 -4.87 14.25 14.21
N ARG A 945 -3.76 13.79 14.78
CA ARG A 945 -2.86 14.65 15.57
C ARG A 945 -2.27 15.81 14.74
N PHE A 946 -1.87 15.56 13.48
CA PHE A 946 -1.35 16.61 12.59
C PHE A 946 -2.41 17.69 12.33
N ILE A 947 -3.65 17.29 12.02
CA ILE A 947 -4.76 18.21 11.77
C ILE A 947 -5.16 18.96 13.04
N GLU A 948 -5.12 18.31 14.20
CA GLU A 948 -5.34 18.97 15.50
C GLU A 948 -4.32 20.09 15.74
N LEU A 949 -3.04 19.84 15.51
CA LEU A 949 -2.00 20.87 15.62
C LEU A 949 -2.22 22.00 14.60
N CYS A 950 -2.70 21.68 13.40
CA CYS A 950 -2.99 22.71 12.40
C CYS A 950 -4.15 23.61 12.85
N ASP A 951 -5.23 23.03 13.37
CA ASP A 951 -6.42 23.74 13.88
C ASP A 951 -6.08 24.63 15.09
N GLU A 952 -5.34 24.10 16.06
CA GLU A 952 -4.88 24.84 17.25
C GLU A 952 -4.04 26.08 16.90
N ASN A 953 -3.34 26.05 15.76
CA ASN A 953 -2.47 27.12 15.29
C ASN A 953 -3.02 27.91 14.10
N ASN A 954 -4.33 27.83 13.81
CA ASN A 954 -5.00 28.53 12.69
C ASN A 954 -4.34 28.28 11.32
N SER A 955 -3.85 27.07 11.09
CA SER A 955 -3.16 26.62 9.86
C SER A 955 -3.87 25.44 9.17
N LEU A 956 -5.12 25.21 9.55
CA LEU A 956 -6.05 24.33 8.86
C LEU A 956 -6.92 25.15 7.91
N TYR A 957 -6.69 25.00 6.60
CA TYR A 957 -7.39 25.74 5.56
C TYR A 957 -8.44 24.87 4.86
N GLY A 958 -9.61 25.45 4.57
CA GLY A 958 -10.69 24.83 3.80
C GLY A 958 -11.69 23.95 4.58
N ILE A 959 -11.43 23.67 5.87
CA ILE A 959 -12.38 22.99 6.77
C ILE A 959 -12.11 23.37 8.23
N HIS A 960 -13.14 23.36 9.08
CA HIS A 960 -12.97 23.48 10.53
C HIS A 960 -13.00 22.11 11.22
N LYS A 961 -12.26 21.94 12.32
CA LYS A 961 -12.21 20.68 13.10
C LYS A 961 -13.60 20.17 13.51
N MET A 962 -14.52 21.07 13.86
CA MET A 962 -15.89 20.69 14.22
C MET A 962 -16.65 20.04 13.04
N GLN A 963 -16.48 20.57 11.83
CA GLN A 963 -17.05 20.01 10.60
C GLN A 963 -16.42 18.67 10.24
N LEU A 964 -15.09 18.54 10.38
CA LEU A 964 -14.38 17.27 10.15
C LEU A 964 -14.85 16.19 11.13
N LYS A 965 -14.94 16.52 12.43
CA LYS A 965 -15.43 15.60 13.46
C LYS A 965 -16.86 15.14 13.17
N PHE A 966 -17.74 16.05 12.76
CA PHE A 966 -19.10 15.72 12.36
C PHE A 966 -19.15 14.77 11.15
N GLN A 967 -18.31 15.03 10.13
CA GLN A 967 -18.22 14.15 8.95
C GLN A 967 -17.70 12.76 9.33
N LEU A 968 -16.68 12.65 10.20
CA LEU A 968 -16.14 11.37 10.68
C LEU A 968 -17.15 10.61 11.54
N ASP A 969 -17.82 11.27 12.48
CA ASP A 969 -18.81 10.65 13.37
C ASP A 969 -20.05 10.18 12.58
N SER A 970 -20.46 10.93 11.54
CA SER A 970 -21.53 10.55 10.61
C SER A 970 -21.22 9.29 9.80
N LEU A 971 -19.94 9.00 9.56
CA LEU A 971 -19.48 7.84 8.77
C LEU A 971 -19.44 6.53 9.56
N GLU A 972 -19.34 6.57 10.90
CA GLU A 972 -19.34 5.38 11.76
C GLU A 972 -20.75 4.81 11.97
N LEU A 973 -21.79 5.66 11.88
CA LEU A 973 -23.14 5.33 12.37
C LEU A 973 -24.19 5.25 11.24
N ARG A 974 -23.88 5.72 10.03
CA ARG A 974 -24.75 5.57 8.85
C ARG A 974 -24.03 4.69 7.83
N LYS A 975 -24.55 3.47 7.55
CA LYS A 975 -24.17 2.75 6.32
C LYS A 975 -24.51 3.67 5.15
N PRO A 976 -23.53 4.19 4.39
CA PRO A 976 -23.85 5.10 3.31
C PRO A 976 -24.38 4.27 2.14
N TYR A 977 -25.71 4.28 1.94
CA TYR A 977 -26.26 3.99 0.62
C TYR A 977 -25.96 5.22 -0.26
N ILE A 978 -24.79 5.23 -0.89
CA ILE A 978 -24.50 6.18 -1.95
C ILE A 978 -25.03 5.54 -3.24
N LEU A 979 -26.15 6.05 -3.74
CA LEU A 979 -26.56 5.79 -5.12
C LEU A 979 -25.44 6.28 -6.03
N ASN A 980 -24.95 5.41 -6.92
CA ASN A 980 -23.95 5.77 -7.92
C ASN A 980 -24.50 6.89 -8.83
N PRO A 981 -23.95 8.11 -8.79
CA PRO A 981 -24.42 9.21 -9.65
C PRO A 981 -24.08 9.00 -11.13
N LEU A 982 -23.20 8.04 -11.45
CA LEU A 982 -22.86 7.60 -12.80
C LEU A 982 -23.67 6.37 -13.25
N ALA A 983 -24.67 5.93 -12.46
CA ALA A 983 -25.56 4.87 -12.92
C ALA A 983 -26.27 5.37 -14.19
N PRO A 984 -26.14 4.67 -15.33
CA PRO A 984 -26.86 5.04 -16.54
C PRO A 984 -28.35 5.09 -16.21
N GLU A 985 -29.02 6.12 -16.73
CA GLU A 985 -30.44 6.35 -16.48
C GLU A 985 -31.22 5.05 -16.72
N PHE A 986 -31.99 4.61 -15.72
CA PHE A 986 -32.74 3.37 -15.83
C PHE A 986 -33.84 3.55 -16.88
N ILE A 987 -33.57 3.07 -18.10
CA ILE A 987 -34.58 3.00 -19.16
C ILE A 987 -35.38 1.71 -18.97
N PRO A 988 -36.69 1.78 -18.63
CA PRO A 988 -37.53 0.61 -18.49
C PRO A 988 -37.49 -0.25 -19.76
N ARG A 989 -37.56 -1.59 -19.62
CA ARG A 989 -37.53 -2.51 -20.78
C ARG A 989 -38.63 -2.19 -21.81
N SER A 990 -39.76 -1.63 -21.37
CA SER A 990 -40.83 -1.13 -22.25
C SER A 990 -40.41 0.04 -23.14
N MET A 991 -39.51 0.92 -22.68
CA MET A 991 -38.97 2.03 -23.47
C MET A 991 -37.80 1.63 -24.37
N ARG A 992 -37.03 0.58 -24.03
CA ARG A 992 -35.98 0.04 -24.93
C ARG A 992 -36.56 -0.54 -26.22
N ALA A 993 -37.76 -1.12 -26.18
CA ALA A 993 -38.44 -1.64 -27.36
C ALA A 993 -38.87 -0.54 -28.35
N ALA A 994 -39.13 0.68 -27.87
CA ALA A 994 -39.47 1.82 -28.71
C ALA A 994 -38.24 2.43 -29.43
N MET A 995 -37.04 2.30 -28.84
CA MET A 995 -35.79 2.81 -29.42
C MET A 995 -35.08 1.80 -30.34
N GLN A 996 -35.50 0.53 -30.33
CA GLN A 996 -34.93 -0.56 -31.14
C GLN A 996 -35.80 -0.95 -32.35
N GLN A 997 -36.56 -0.01 -32.93
CA GLN A 997 -37.06 -0.23 -34.29
C GLN A 997 -35.95 0.10 -35.30
N PRO A 998 -35.67 -0.79 -36.26
CA PRO A 998 -34.65 -0.55 -37.27
C PRO A 998 -35.07 0.65 -38.13
N VAL A 999 -34.19 1.65 -38.21
CA VAL A 999 -34.29 2.75 -39.15
C VAL A 999 -34.40 2.16 -40.56
N ARG A 1000 -35.63 2.09 -41.10
CA ARG A 1000 -35.85 1.92 -42.53
C ARG A 1000 -35.20 3.12 -43.20
N ARG A 1001 -34.19 2.87 -44.04
CA ARG A 1001 -33.57 3.84 -44.94
C ARG A 1001 -34.68 4.61 -45.66
N SER A 1002 -34.90 5.85 -45.26
CA SER A 1002 -35.67 6.82 -46.01
C SER A 1002 -34.68 7.72 -46.74
N VAL A 1003 -34.84 7.72 -48.06
CA VAL A 1003 -34.21 8.62 -49.01
C VAL A 1003 -34.57 10.05 -48.61
N PHE A 1004 -33.59 10.94 -48.48
CA PHE A 1004 -33.85 12.38 -48.48
C PHE A 1004 -34.01 12.86 -49.92
N PRO A 1005 -35.12 13.49 -50.31
CA PRO A 1005 -35.14 14.42 -51.41
C PRO A 1005 -34.87 15.85 -50.92
N GLN A 1006 -34.29 16.62 -51.83
CA GLN A 1006 -33.99 18.04 -51.74
C GLN A 1006 -35.21 18.88 -51.37
N VAL A 1007 -35.01 19.89 -50.52
CA VAL A 1007 -35.93 21.02 -50.39
C VAL A 1007 -35.61 22.00 -51.53
N ALA A 1008 -36.45 22.00 -52.55
CA ALA A 1008 -36.60 23.12 -53.48
C ALA A 1008 -37.90 23.88 -53.16
N VAL A 1009 -37.81 25.17 -53.42
CA VAL A 1009 -38.72 26.25 -53.07
C VAL A 1009 -40.02 26.22 -53.91
N ALA A 1010 -41.09 26.66 -53.24
CA ALA A 1010 -42.33 27.30 -53.76
C ALA A 1010 -43.53 26.45 -54.23
N ALA A 1011 -44.65 26.78 -53.56
CA ALA A 1011 -45.96 27.13 -54.11
C ALA A 1011 -46.71 26.16 -55.04
N SER A 1012 -47.77 25.59 -54.47
CA SER A 1012 -49.16 25.53 -54.97
C SER A 1012 -49.48 24.99 -56.38
N GLN A 1013 -50.51 24.13 -56.38
CA GLN A 1013 -51.52 23.83 -57.42
C GLN A 1013 -51.34 22.59 -58.33
N ASN A 1014 -52.30 21.69 -58.14
CA ASN A 1014 -53.11 20.98 -59.14
C ASN A 1014 -52.49 19.97 -60.13
N CYS A 1015 -52.95 18.72 -59.94
CA CYS A 1015 -53.62 17.85 -60.92
C CYS A 1015 -52.85 17.27 -62.14
N LEU A 1016 -52.93 15.93 -62.18
CA LEU A 1016 -53.22 15.04 -63.31
C LEU A 1016 -52.07 14.47 -64.19
N THR A 1017 -51.96 13.14 -64.07
CA THR A 1017 -51.83 12.11 -65.14
C THR A 1017 -50.59 12.04 -66.04
N GLY A 1018 -49.96 10.85 -66.05
CA GLY A 1018 -49.88 10.05 -67.28
C GLY A 1018 -48.51 9.85 -67.93
N THR A 1019 -47.97 8.64 -67.74
CA THR A 1019 -47.35 7.74 -68.75
C THR A 1019 -46.07 8.12 -69.53
N ASP A 1020 -45.10 7.20 -69.38
CA ASP A 1020 -44.39 6.48 -70.46
C ASP A 1020 -43.09 7.02 -71.14
N ILE A 1021 -41.97 6.42 -70.67
CA ILE A 1021 -40.84 5.73 -71.39
C ILE A 1021 -40.02 6.49 -72.49
N PRO A 1022 -38.88 5.94 -73.00
CA PRO A 1022 -37.49 6.28 -72.63
C PRO A 1022 -36.62 6.78 -73.82
N LEU A 1023 -35.32 7.09 -73.58
CA LEU A 1023 -34.12 6.50 -74.24
C LEU A 1023 -32.86 7.39 -74.22
N GLU A 1024 -31.78 6.79 -73.69
CA GLU A 1024 -30.42 6.64 -74.24
C GLU A 1024 -29.42 7.79 -74.51
N THR A 1025 -28.18 7.48 -74.12
CA THR A 1025 -26.87 7.75 -74.78
C THR A 1025 -26.29 9.18 -74.70
N THR A 1026 -24.98 9.50 -74.61
CA THR A 1026 -23.68 8.79 -74.46
C THR A 1026 -22.57 9.85 -74.28
N ARG A 1027 -21.41 9.43 -73.70
CA ARG A 1027 -20.01 9.90 -73.95
C ARG A 1027 -19.62 11.35 -73.56
N ALA A 1028 -18.71 11.55 -72.60
CA ALA A 1028 -17.23 11.39 -72.58
C ALA A 1028 -16.46 12.64 -73.04
N TYR A 1029 -15.60 13.20 -72.18
CA TYR A 1029 -14.13 13.37 -72.37
C TYR A 1029 -13.48 14.36 -71.35
N ASP A 1030 -12.37 13.87 -70.77
CA ASP A 1030 -11.11 14.50 -70.32
C ASP A 1030 -10.98 15.91 -69.71
N GLY A 1031 -10.04 16.02 -68.74
CA GLY A 1031 -9.21 17.22 -68.61
C GLY A 1031 -8.73 17.63 -67.21
N ARG A 1032 -7.55 17.13 -66.83
CA ARG A 1032 -6.73 17.36 -65.62
C ARG A 1032 -6.54 18.80 -65.06
N ARG A 1033 -6.42 18.83 -63.71
CA ARG A 1033 -5.39 19.46 -62.81
C ARG A 1033 -5.29 20.98 -62.57
N LEU A 1034 -5.40 21.27 -61.27
CA LEU A 1034 -4.46 21.96 -60.33
C LEU A 1034 -4.69 23.43 -59.90
N SER A 1035 -4.82 23.52 -58.55
CA SER A 1035 -4.24 24.47 -57.58
C SER A 1035 -4.86 25.85 -57.32
N ALA A 1036 -5.42 25.93 -56.11
CA ALA A 1036 -4.99 26.76 -54.97
C ALA A 1036 -5.71 28.09 -54.64
N ASN A 1037 -6.08 28.11 -53.36
CA ASN A 1037 -6.12 29.20 -52.37
C ASN A 1037 -7.42 29.96 -52.09
N ILE A 1038 -7.60 30.08 -50.77
CA ILE A 1038 -8.69 30.57 -49.95
C ILE A 1038 -8.35 32.00 -49.51
N ASP A 1039 -9.36 32.89 -49.45
CA ASP A 1039 -9.48 33.90 -48.40
C ASP A 1039 -10.88 34.55 -48.35
N HIS A 1040 -11.14 35.27 -47.23
CA HIS A 1040 -12.27 36.16 -46.88
C HIS A 1040 -13.43 35.55 -46.05
N SER A 1041 -14.16 36.24 -45.16
CA SER A 1041 -14.05 37.46 -44.33
C SER A 1041 -15.43 37.71 -43.66
N LEU A 1042 -15.49 38.65 -42.70
CA LEU A 1042 -16.64 39.51 -42.28
C LEU A 1042 -17.59 39.11 -41.13
N THR A 1043 -18.24 40.15 -40.60
CA THR A 1043 -18.38 40.59 -39.18
C THR A 1043 -19.83 41.01 -38.80
N ILE A 1044 -20.02 41.48 -37.54
CA ILE A 1044 -21.07 42.37 -36.92
C ILE A 1044 -21.91 41.60 -35.87
N ASP A 1045 -21.84 41.80 -34.54
CA ASP A 1045 -21.87 42.93 -33.57
C ASP A 1045 -23.29 43.32 -33.08
N TRP A 1046 -23.45 43.54 -31.76
CA TRP A 1046 -24.17 44.64 -31.10
C TRP A 1046 -24.27 44.43 -29.58
N SER A 1047 -23.73 45.42 -28.87
CA SER A 1047 -23.72 45.61 -27.43
C SER A 1047 -24.88 46.49 -26.93
N LYS A 1048 -25.25 46.30 -25.66
CA LYS A 1048 -25.96 47.20 -24.71
C LYS A 1048 -25.45 46.77 -23.32
N LEU A 1049 -25.04 47.57 -22.35
CA LEU A 1049 -25.22 48.98 -21.97
C LEU A 1049 -24.09 49.39 -20.99
N THR A 1050 -23.42 50.52 -21.26
CA THR A 1050 -23.04 51.68 -20.39
C THR A 1050 -22.95 51.50 -18.85
N ALA A 1051 -22.03 52.08 -18.06
CA ALA A 1051 -21.25 53.32 -18.18
C ALA A 1051 -20.12 53.49 -17.12
N SER A 1052 -19.04 54.20 -17.52
CA SER A 1052 -18.40 55.38 -16.85
C SER A 1052 -17.31 55.12 -15.77
N VAL A 1053 -16.13 55.77 -15.68
CA VAL A 1053 -15.53 57.03 -16.24
C VAL A 1053 -13.98 56.92 -16.28
N ALA A 1054 -13.39 57.48 -17.35
CA ALA A 1054 -12.08 58.15 -17.61
C ALA A 1054 -10.89 58.09 -16.58
N PHE A 1055 -9.60 58.15 -16.96
CA PHE A 1055 -8.92 59.08 -17.89
C PHE A 1055 -7.55 58.53 -18.37
N SER A 1056 -7.03 59.13 -19.45
CA SER A 1056 -5.89 58.76 -20.30
C SER A 1056 -4.47 58.97 -19.75
N ALA A 1057 -3.46 58.32 -20.37
CA ALA A 1057 -2.25 58.90 -21.04
C ALA A 1057 -1.09 57.88 -21.09
N ARG A 1058 -0.64 57.43 -22.28
CA ARG A 1058 0.58 57.84 -23.05
C ARG A 1058 1.91 57.52 -22.33
N ASN A 1059 2.90 56.79 -22.88
CA ASN A 1059 3.65 56.96 -24.13
C ASN A 1059 4.43 55.65 -24.46
N GLU A 1060 4.39 55.13 -25.69
CA GLU A 1060 5.41 55.28 -26.77
C GLU A 1060 6.80 54.70 -26.48
N SER A 1061 7.13 53.53 -27.06
CA SER A 1061 8.06 53.36 -28.22
C SER A 1061 9.54 53.20 -27.78
N ARG A 1062 10.40 52.33 -28.31
CA ARG A 1062 10.74 51.98 -29.69
C ARG A 1062 11.76 50.81 -29.69
N PHE A 1063 11.70 49.94 -30.72
CA PHE A 1063 12.82 49.39 -31.54
C PHE A 1063 13.90 48.52 -30.88
N GLN A 1064 14.52 47.52 -31.52
CA GLN A 1064 14.36 46.81 -32.78
C GLN A 1064 15.27 45.57 -32.71
N PHE A 1065 14.89 44.55 -33.48
CA PHE A 1065 15.61 43.32 -33.82
C PHE A 1065 17.11 43.47 -34.14
N ARG A 1066 17.90 42.42 -33.83
CA ARG A 1066 18.68 41.72 -34.87
C ARG A 1066 19.00 40.27 -34.50
N LYS A 1067 18.76 39.42 -35.50
CA LYS A 1067 19.05 37.98 -35.60
C LYS A 1067 20.55 37.71 -35.77
N ASN A 1068 20.87 36.42 -35.59
CA ASN A 1068 21.97 35.60 -36.14
C ASN A 1068 22.93 35.14 -35.04
N VAL A 1069 23.40 33.89 -34.95
CA VAL A 1069 23.33 32.69 -35.79
C VAL A 1069 24.01 31.55 -34.99
N HIS A 1070 23.57 30.31 -35.23
CA HIS A 1070 24.23 29.00 -35.03
C HIS A 1070 24.85 28.56 -33.67
N PHE A 1071 24.36 27.38 -33.27
CA PHE A 1071 24.95 26.30 -32.45
C PHE A 1071 26.46 26.05 -32.70
N PRO A 1072 27.20 25.48 -31.73
CA PRO A 1072 27.09 24.06 -31.35
C PRO A 1072 26.32 23.77 -30.06
#